data_AF-I4ZAP9-F1
#
_entry.id   AF-I4ZAP9-F1
#
_cell.length_a   1.000
_cell.length_b   1.000
_cell.length_c   1.000
_cell.angle_alpha   90.00
_cell.angle_beta   90.00
_cell.angle_gamma   90.00
#
_symmetry.space_group_name_H-M   'P 1'
#
loop_
_entity.id
_entity.type
_entity.pdbx_description
1 polymer ?
#
loop_
_entity_poly.entity_id
_entity_poly.type
_entity_poly.pdbx_seq_one_letter_code
_entity_poly.pdbx_strand_id
1 'polypeptide(L)'
;MLRRLYILCFFLTLLCLPSKAVLQEDSLKNSLSVLRHELIKEHLELTKQLNTSKMFNERVISQLKEFGERSSQVSLMLYSQNNDNVFDLTYACQKATDLWQHFQTQTHPFYEVVIKSNEDIARYDSLINVLSTMYTFGMTERMKIDRNVCLTLASSNRRMLKERNEYYHEFILYYDYNKEQLQSLNTYAQKRYAEIQSSIFTSNGQNYIKFLSTFPYKLSQLKNSITEKYTPQNAVSSQWDVRWISMLFLTFVFYGFLAFVINLIFIKYILTRLFGFKRFQTLQEGFLMRRRDILITSTVICFGIITLGIRFFASNDLVYMASGLILEFVWLVAVIFGSLLLRVSSEEVRYTNRLYYPVMLVGGIVIIYRITFMPGTLVTFSFPIILAIAALWQASLLYRHHLRVPKNDLYLAYISQAVFVFALGCSWLGYSFLAVQFIIWWMMQQACLLTLGCLRNYLDRYKEKKAKTLSIQKRWCFRFVYSVILPTALVLSFIVSILWAADVFNLGEVSKNLFKINFINSKNFKVSIYALALVVVMWFLFNYINKTVRDGVKLYLQAKDPDTAASRSVMLINVVQVVVWGAWLLISLNMLEISSTWLIVVSGGLSTGIGFAMKDILENIYYGISLMAGRIKVGDYIICDGVRGIVSSISYTSTLIEATDGAVIAFQNSQLFTKNYKNMTKNHGYELDGMQVGIAYGSNLKEVKQLLIDAISQLPCVRKNNPASVGVKSFDDSCVTLQIYVWVSVLTHFAADSMIMECIYETLNANNIEIPFPQREITIKKAE
;
A
#
# COMPACT_ATOMS: atom_id res chain seq x y z
N MET A 1 17.50 28.15 -4.40
CA MET A 1 18.08 26.81 -4.18
C MET A 1 19.59 26.79 -4.38
N LEU A 2 20.13 27.28 -5.50
CA LEU A 2 21.58 27.26 -5.80
C LEU A 2 22.47 27.82 -4.67
N ARG A 3 22.12 28.97 -4.08
CA ARG A 3 22.95 29.60 -3.03
C ARG A 3 23.08 28.77 -1.75
N ARG A 4 22.05 27.99 -1.40
CA ARG A 4 22.10 27.04 -0.27
C ARG A 4 22.87 25.77 -0.64
N LEU A 5 22.81 25.35 -1.91
CA LEU A 5 23.58 24.21 -2.42
C LEU A 5 25.09 24.50 -2.42
N TYR A 6 25.50 25.73 -2.77
CA TYR A 6 26.90 26.16 -2.70
C TYR A 6 27.43 26.23 -1.27
N ILE A 7 26.63 26.74 -0.32
CA ILE A 7 27.02 26.77 1.10
C ILE A 7 27.13 25.34 1.65
N LEU A 8 26.22 24.45 1.26
CA LEU A 8 26.26 23.05 1.66
C LEU A 8 27.47 22.33 1.05
N CYS A 9 27.79 22.57 -0.23
CA CYS A 9 28.98 22.03 -0.89
C CYS A 9 30.27 22.60 -0.30
N PHE A 10 30.29 23.89 0.09
CA PHE A 10 31.43 24.51 0.76
C PHE A 10 31.65 23.91 2.16
N PHE A 11 30.58 23.67 2.92
CA PHE A 11 30.68 22.98 4.21
C PHE A 11 31.08 21.50 4.05
N LEU A 12 30.55 20.81 3.04
CA LEU A 12 30.92 19.42 2.70
C LEU A 12 32.38 19.31 2.25
N THR A 13 32.89 20.27 1.49
CA THR A 13 34.31 20.30 1.09
C THR A 13 35.22 20.64 2.27
N LEU A 14 34.80 21.51 3.19
CA LEU A 14 35.51 21.72 4.47
C LEU A 14 35.53 20.46 5.35
N LEU A 15 34.44 19.69 5.36
CA LEU A 15 34.33 18.40 6.07
C LEU A 15 35.16 17.29 5.41
N CYS A 16 35.47 17.42 4.12
CA CYS A 16 36.31 16.48 3.37
C CYS A 16 37.81 16.82 3.41
N LEU A 17 38.26 17.89 4.09
CA LEU A 17 39.69 18.13 4.30
C LEU A 17 40.24 17.09 5.31
N PRO A 18 41.08 16.14 4.89
CA PRO A 18 41.78 15.29 5.84
C PRO A 18 43.07 16.02 6.24
N SER A 19 43.30 16.25 7.53
CA SER A 19 44.65 16.59 7.99
C SER A 19 45.10 15.70 9.14
N LYS A 20 45.15 14.40 8.87
CA LYS A 20 46.31 13.61 9.29
C LYS A 20 47.30 13.62 8.13
N ALA A 21 47.99 14.74 7.95
CA ALA A 21 49.03 14.85 6.95
C ALA A 21 50.17 13.87 7.30
N VAL A 22 50.71 13.21 6.29
CA VAL A 22 51.90 12.34 6.42
C VAL A 22 53.09 13.22 6.81
N LEU A 23 53.82 12.80 7.85
CA LEU A 23 55.04 13.46 8.35
C LEU A 23 56.10 13.58 7.24
N GLN A 24 56.20 14.75 6.61
CA GLN A 24 57.37 15.15 5.84
C GLN A 24 57.80 16.53 6.33
N GLU A 25 58.65 16.54 7.35
CA GLU A 25 59.22 17.76 7.95
C GLU A 25 60.57 18.08 7.31
N ASP A 26 60.93 19.37 7.23
CA ASP A 26 62.15 19.84 6.55
C ASP A 26 63.46 19.34 7.19
N SER A 27 63.40 18.78 8.41
CA SER A 27 64.58 18.25 9.11
C SER A 27 64.26 17.15 10.12
N LEU A 28 65.26 16.30 10.39
CA LEU A 28 65.20 15.25 11.41
C LEU A 28 64.94 15.80 12.82
N LYS A 29 65.47 16.99 13.12
CA LYS A 29 65.26 17.68 14.41
C LYS A 29 63.77 18.01 14.62
N ASN A 30 63.13 18.59 13.61
CA ASN A 30 61.70 18.91 13.69
C ASN A 30 60.86 17.63 13.74
N SER A 31 61.19 16.64 12.92
CA SER A 31 60.54 15.31 12.91
C SER A 31 60.54 14.67 14.30
N LEU A 32 61.70 14.61 14.99
CA LEU A 32 61.80 14.03 16.32
C LEU A 32 61.05 14.85 17.38
N SER A 33 61.00 16.18 17.26
CA SER A 33 60.26 17.03 18.19
C SER A 33 58.74 16.92 18.04
N VAL A 34 58.24 16.82 16.80
CA VAL A 34 56.82 16.60 16.50
C VAL A 34 56.41 15.20 16.95
N LEU A 35 57.20 14.18 16.61
CA LEU A 35 56.98 12.81 17.06
C LEU A 35 56.93 12.72 18.59
N ARG A 36 57.83 13.42 19.30
CA ARG A 36 57.81 13.49 20.76
C ARG A 36 56.48 14.06 21.27
N HIS A 37 55.99 15.14 20.67
CA HIS A 37 54.73 15.76 21.06
C HIS A 37 53.54 14.81 20.82
N GLU A 38 53.49 14.16 19.67
CA GLU A 38 52.46 13.17 19.34
C GLU A 38 52.48 11.98 20.30
N LEU A 39 53.67 11.41 20.58
CA LEU A 39 53.82 10.30 21.50
C LEU A 39 53.42 10.65 22.93
N ILE A 40 53.71 11.88 23.39
CA ILE A 40 53.24 12.37 24.70
C ILE A 40 51.72 12.47 24.73
N LYS A 41 51.12 13.02 23.67
CA LYS A 41 49.67 13.14 23.57
C LYS A 41 48.98 11.77 23.54
N GLU A 42 49.49 10.85 22.71
CA GLU A 42 49.02 9.46 22.65
C GLU A 42 49.20 8.76 24.01
N HIS A 43 50.33 8.96 24.70
CA HIS A 43 50.59 8.37 26.01
C HIS A 43 49.56 8.83 27.06
N LEU A 44 49.27 10.14 27.12
CA LEU A 44 48.26 10.69 28.02
C LEU A 44 46.85 10.17 27.69
N GLU A 45 46.52 10.08 26.40
CA GLU A 45 45.23 9.56 25.96
C GLU A 45 45.07 8.06 26.29
N LEU A 46 46.10 7.25 26.02
CA LEU A 46 46.13 5.83 26.38
C LEU A 46 46.02 5.62 27.88
N THR A 47 46.70 6.44 28.68
CA THR A 47 46.60 6.40 30.16
C THR A 47 45.18 6.67 30.62
N LYS A 48 44.53 7.69 30.04
CA LYS A 48 43.14 8.02 30.33
C LYS A 48 42.20 6.87 29.92
N GLN A 49 42.38 6.33 28.72
CA GLN A 49 41.58 5.21 28.20
C GLN A 49 41.71 3.96 29.07
N LEU A 50 42.93 3.60 29.50
CA LEU A 50 43.18 2.47 30.39
C LEU A 50 42.47 2.61 31.73
N ASN A 51 42.53 3.80 32.35
CA ASN A 51 41.85 4.06 33.61
C ASN A 51 40.32 3.99 33.47
N THR A 52 39.76 4.53 32.38
CA THR A 52 38.32 4.38 32.10
C THR A 52 37.92 2.95 31.77
N SER A 53 38.79 2.19 31.07
CA SER A 53 38.52 0.81 30.70
C SER A 53 38.47 -0.08 31.93
N LYS A 54 39.32 0.11 32.94
CA LYS A 54 39.29 -0.70 34.17
C LYS A 54 37.91 -0.70 34.86
N MET A 55 37.30 0.46 35.07
CA MET A 55 35.96 0.56 35.67
C MET A 55 34.84 0.00 34.78
N PHE A 56 34.95 0.20 33.46
CA PHE A 56 34.00 -0.37 32.50
C PHE A 56 34.08 -1.90 32.46
N ASN A 57 35.31 -2.42 32.48
CA ASN A 57 35.64 -3.83 32.43
C ASN A 57 35.03 -4.60 33.61
N GLU A 58 35.15 -4.10 34.85
CA GLU A 58 34.52 -4.75 36.01
C GLU A 58 33.00 -4.89 35.86
N ARG A 59 32.34 -3.88 35.27
CA ARG A 59 30.91 -3.90 34.99
C ARG A 59 30.55 -4.90 33.89
N VAL A 60 31.38 -5.04 32.86
CA VAL A 60 31.18 -6.04 31.80
C VAL A 60 31.35 -7.45 32.35
N ILE A 61 32.36 -7.72 33.20
CA ILE A 61 32.51 -9.04 33.84
C ILE A 61 31.29 -9.36 34.70
N SER A 62 30.83 -8.43 35.53
CA SER A 62 29.67 -8.69 36.38
C SER A 62 28.40 -8.98 35.57
N GLN A 63 28.20 -8.27 34.45
CA GLN A 63 27.11 -8.55 33.51
C GLN A 63 27.26 -9.94 32.86
N LEU A 64 28.46 -10.31 32.39
CA LEU A 64 28.68 -11.64 31.80
C LEU A 64 28.50 -12.77 32.82
N LYS A 65 28.89 -12.56 34.08
CA LYS A 65 28.63 -13.50 35.18
C LYS A 65 27.13 -13.66 35.43
N GLU A 66 26.39 -12.54 35.47
CA GLU A 66 24.93 -12.57 35.60
C GLU A 66 24.27 -13.32 34.43
N PHE A 67 24.75 -13.13 33.20
CA PHE A 67 24.29 -13.93 32.05
C PHE A 67 24.56 -15.42 32.23
N GLY A 68 25.74 -15.81 32.74
CA GLY A 68 26.08 -17.21 33.00
C GLY A 68 25.22 -17.85 34.10
N GLU A 69 24.97 -17.13 35.19
CA GLU A 69 24.09 -17.58 36.27
C GLU A 69 22.65 -17.75 35.77
N ARG A 70 22.12 -16.75 35.06
CA ARG A 70 20.78 -16.82 34.45
C ARG A 70 20.68 -17.93 33.42
N SER A 71 21.71 -18.13 32.60
CA SER A 71 21.78 -19.21 31.62
C SER A 71 21.68 -20.57 32.30
N SER A 72 22.43 -20.77 33.37
CA SER A 72 22.40 -22.00 34.19
C SER A 72 21.02 -22.21 34.82
N GLN A 73 20.42 -21.16 35.37
CA GLN A 73 19.07 -21.23 35.96
C GLN A 73 18.02 -21.62 34.92
N VAL A 74 18.02 -20.96 33.75
CA VAL A 74 17.08 -21.25 32.66
C VAL A 74 17.32 -22.65 32.07
N SER A 75 18.57 -23.10 32.00
CA SER A 75 18.94 -24.45 31.57
C SER A 75 18.38 -25.51 32.49
N LEU A 76 18.58 -25.38 33.81
CA LEU A 76 18.01 -26.29 34.81
C LEU A 76 16.48 -26.30 34.76
N MET A 77 15.87 -25.12 34.60
CA MET A 77 14.43 -24.99 34.45
C MET A 77 13.92 -25.70 33.20
N LEU A 78 14.58 -25.56 32.05
CA LEU A 78 14.15 -26.12 30.77
C LEU A 78 14.40 -27.64 30.69
N TYR A 79 15.55 -28.13 31.16
CA TYR A 79 15.91 -29.54 31.07
C TYR A 79 15.17 -30.41 32.09
N SER A 80 14.65 -29.84 33.18
CA SER A 80 13.87 -30.58 34.18
C SER A 80 12.39 -30.78 33.81
N GLN A 81 11.89 -30.16 32.72
CA GLN A 81 10.47 -30.26 32.38
C GLN A 81 10.08 -31.55 31.67
N ASN A 82 8.95 -32.12 32.08
CA ASN A 82 8.28 -33.22 31.40
C ASN A 82 7.52 -32.74 30.15
N ASN A 83 7.43 -33.61 29.14
CA ASN A 83 6.74 -33.31 27.88
C ASN A 83 5.23 -33.02 28.05
N ASP A 84 4.59 -33.55 29.10
CA ASP A 84 3.16 -33.34 29.37
C ASP A 84 2.83 -31.92 29.90
N ASN A 85 3.84 -31.18 30.35
CA ASN A 85 3.73 -29.84 30.91
C ASN A 85 4.02 -28.76 29.87
N VAL A 86 3.20 -28.72 28.82
CA VAL A 86 3.36 -27.83 27.66
C VAL A 86 3.49 -26.35 28.06
N PHE A 87 2.76 -25.89 29.08
CA PHE A 87 2.83 -24.49 29.50
C PHE A 87 4.13 -24.11 30.22
N ASP A 88 4.69 -25.01 31.04
CA ASP A 88 5.98 -24.78 31.70
C ASP A 88 7.10 -24.77 30.67
N LEU A 89 7.04 -25.74 29.75
CA LEU A 89 8.06 -25.94 28.73
C LEU A 89 8.11 -24.78 27.74
N THR A 90 6.96 -24.27 27.30
CA THR A 90 6.88 -23.05 26.46
C THR A 90 7.42 -21.81 27.19
N TYR A 91 7.19 -21.66 28.49
CA TYR A 91 7.73 -20.53 29.25
C TYR A 91 9.25 -20.63 29.41
N ALA A 92 9.77 -21.81 29.73
CA ALA A 92 11.21 -22.08 29.82
C ALA A 92 11.93 -21.83 28.48
N CYS A 93 11.35 -22.30 27.37
CA CYS A 93 11.88 -22.07 26.03
C CYS A 93 11.89 -20.58 25.68
N GLN A 94 10.86 -19.82 26.07
CA GLN A 94 10.84 -18.38 25.83
C GLN A 94 11.96 -17.67 26.58
N LYS A 95 12.13 -17.97 27.87
CA LYS A 95 13.18 -17.37 28.70
C LYS A 95 14.58 -17.67 28.15
N ALA A 96 14.80 -18.87 27.60
CA ALA A 96 16.04 -19.23 26.92
C ALA A 96 16.30 -18.36 25.69
N THR A 97 15.29 -18.21 24.82
CA THR A 97 15.39 -17.39 23.60
C THR A 97 15.58 -15.90 23.91
N ASP A 98 14.83 -15.36 24.88
CA ASP A 98 14.93 -13.96 25.29
C ASP A 98 16.32 -13.66 25.87
N LEU A 99 16.87 -14.58 26.67
CA LEU A 99 18.21 -14.43 27.26
C LEU A 99 19.30 -14.37 26.18
N TRP A 100 19.18 -15.21 25.14
CA TRP A 100 20.08 -15.19 23.99
C TRP A 100 19.99 -13.87 23.20
N GLN A 101 18.77 -13.38 22.93
CA GLN A 101 18.59 -12.09 22.25
C GLN A 101 19.14 -10.92 23.08
N HIS A 102 18.94 -10.95 24.40
CA HIS A 102 19.45 -9.93 25.31
C HIS A 102 20.98 -9.91 25.32
N PHE A 103 21.60 -11.09 25.36
CA PHE A 103 23.05 -11.22 25.26
C PHE A 103 23.58 -10.62 23.96
N GLN A 104 23.00 -10.96 22.80
CA GLN A 104 23.44 -10.43 21.51
C GLN A 104 23.31 -8.90 21.39
N THR A 105 22.29 -8.30 22.00
CA THR A 105 22.02 -6.87 21.87
C THR A 105 22.82 -6.01 22.84
N GLN A 106 23.17 -6.53 24.01
CA GLN A 106 23.87 -5.78 25.06
C GLN A 106 25.39 -5.92 25.04
N THR A 107 25.93 -6.87 24.28
CA THR A 107 27.37 -7.16 24.27
C THR A 107 28.00 -6.72 22.94
N HIS A 108 29.00 -5.84 23.02
CA HIS A 108 29.81 -5.46 21.86
C HIS A 108 31.02 -6.39 21.72
N PRO A 109 31.39 -6.82 20.50
CA PRO A 109 32.53 -7.69 20.30
C PRO A 109 33.86 -6.95 20.55
N PHE A 110 34.57 -7.35 21.60
CA PHE A 110 35.89 -6.80 21.97
C PHE A 110 37.01 -7.14 20.96
N TYR A 111 36.73 -8.03 20.02
CA TYR A 111 37.67 -8.51 19.01
C TYR A 111 38.20 -7.38 18.11
N GLU A 112 37.33 -6.46 17.67
CA GLU A 112 37.73 -5.33 16.82
C GLU A 112 38.70 -4.38 17.54
N VAL A 113 38.51 -4.18 18.85
CA VAL A 113 39.39 -3.35 19.68
C VAL A 113 40.76 -3.98 19.80
N VAL A 114 40.83 -5.31 19.99
CA VAL A 114 42.09 -6.05 20.08
C VAL A 114 42.83 -6.07 18.74
N ILE A 115 42.15 -6.27 17.61
CA ILE A 115 42.77 -6.23 16.28
C ILE A 115 43.45 -4.88 16.04
N LYS A 116 42.70 -3.78 16.20
CA LYS A 116 43.23 -2.43 16.00
C LYS A 116 44.41 -2.14 16.92
N SER A 117 44.32 -2.57 18.18
CA SER A 117 45.38 -2.43 19.16
C SER A 117 46.64 -3.23 18.75
N ASN A 118 46.48 -4.41 18.14
CA ASN A 118 47.61 -5.21 17.62
C ASN A 118 48.29 -4.53 16.41
N GLU A 119 47.53 -3.88 15.53
CA GLU A 119 48.09 -3.07 14.44
C GLU A 119 48.91 -1.89 15.00
N ASP A 120 48.38 -1.20 16.02
CA ASP A 120 49.10 -0.12 16.72
C ASP A 120 50.36 -0.63 17.42
N ILE A 121 50.32 -1.83 18.04
CA ILE A 121 51.50 -2.47 18.64
C ILE A 121 52.57 -2.75 17.57
N ALA A 122 52.19 -3.31 16.41
CA ALA A 122 53.11 -3.58 15.31
C ALA A 122 53.72 -2.28 14.74
N ARG A 123 52.93 -1.20 14.68
CA ARG A 123 53.40 0.14 14.34
C ARG A 123 54.44 0.64 15.34
N TYR A 124 54.20 0.51 16.64
CA TYR A 124 55.19 0.89 17.65
C TYR A 124 56.42 -0.01 17.64
N ASP A 125 56.31 -1.31 17.38
CA ASP A 125 57.46 -2.21 17.23
C ASP A 125 58.38 -1.74 16.11
N SER A 126 57.80 -1.36 14.96
CA SER A 126 58.55 -0.79 13.84
C SER A 126 59.20 0.55 14.21
N LEU A 127 58.46 1.43 14.90
CA LEU A 127 58.95 2.73 15.35
C LEU A 127 60.10 2.60 16.35
N ILE A 128 59.99 1.69 17.33
CA ILE A 128 61.03 1.40 18.33
C ILE A 128 62.27 0.87 17.64
N ASN A 129 62.14 -0.05 16.68
CA ASN A 129 63.27 -0.57 15.93
C ASN A 129 64.03 0.55 15.21
N VAL A 130 63.32 1.40 14.47
CA VAL A 130 63.92 2.57 13.77
C VAL A 130 64.56 3.53 14.76
N LEU A 131 63.86 3.91 15.84
CA LEU A 131 64.40 4.81 16.85
C LEU A 131 65.60 4.22 17.59
N SER A 132 65.70 2.89 17.74
CA SER A 132 66.82 2.23 18.44
C SER A 132 68.06 2.09 17.58
N THR A 133 67.89 1.90 16.27
CA THR A 133 68.96 1.71 15.28
C THR A 133 69.36 2.99 14.54
N MET A 134 68.63 4.09 14.75
CA MET A 134 68.90 5.38 14.11
C MET A 134 70.32 5.88 14.40
N TYR A 135 71.05 6.27 13.34
CA TYR A 135 72.44 6.72 13.36
C TYR A 135 72.62 8.02 14.14
N THR A 136 73.38 7.99 15.25
CA THR A 136 73.49 9.11 16.21
C THR A 136 74.69 10.02 15.97
N PHE A 137 75.60 9.66 15.07
CA PHE A 137 76.80 10.44 14.79
C PHE A 137 76.44 11.67 13.95
N GLY A 138 76.81 12.87 14.43
CA GLY A 138 76.41 14.16 13.83
C GLY A 138 75.10 14.75 14.38
N MET A 139 74.41 14.08 15.31
CA MET A 139 73.23 14.65 15.98
C MET A 139 73.60 15.63 17.08
N THR A 140 72.83 16.73 17.20
CA THR A 140 72.91 17.63 18.37
C THR A 140 72.44 16.93 19.64
N GLU A 141 72.91 17.36 20.81
CA GLU A 141 72.50 16.77 22.11
C GLU A 141 70.99 16.76 22.31
N ARG A 142 70.29 17.82 21.86
CA ARG A 142 68.82 17.89 21.92
C ARG A 142 68.14 16.81 21.08
N MET A 143 68.67 16.48 19.90
CA MET A 143 68.14 15.40 19.05
C MET A 143 68.34 14.02 19.67
N LYS A 144 69.48 13.79 20.34
CA LYS A 144 69.72 12.53 21.08
C LYS A 144 68.74 12.37 22.24
N ILE A 145 68.48 13.46 22.98
CA ILE A 145 67.48 13.49 24.06
C ILE A 145 66.08 13.22 23.49
N ASP A 146 65.66 13.94 22.45
CA ASP A 146 64.33 13.77 21.86
C ASP A 146 64.12 12.35 21.29
N ARG A 147 65.13 11.76 20.64
CA ARG A 147 65.15 10.36 20.20
C ARG A 147 64.95 9.39 21.37
N ASN A 148 65.72 9.55 22.45
CA ASN A 148 65.63 8.66 23.61
C ASN A 148 64.29 8.79 24.35
N VAL A 149 63.74 10.00 24.43
CA VAL A 149 62.39 10.24 24.98
C VAL A 149 61.33 9.59 24.09
N CYS A 150 61.40 9.74 22.76
CA CYS A 150 60.50 9.06 21.83
C CYS A 150 60.59 7.55 21.96
N LEU A 151 61.80 6.98 22.07
CA LEU A 151 62.01 5.54 22.23
C LEU A 151 61.39 5.03 23.53
N THR A 152 61.54 5.77 24.62
CA THR A 152 60.97 5.43 25.92
C THR A 152 59.43 5.49 25.89
N LEU A 153 58.87 6.56 25.31
CA LEU A 153 57.42 6.73 25.18
C LEU A 153 56.79 5.69 24.24
N ALA A 154 57.42 5.42 23.09
CA ALA A 154 56.95 4.38 22.17
C ALA A 154 56.97 3.00 22.83
N SER A 155 58.04 2.67 23.56
CA SER A 155 58.14 1.41 24.32
C SER A 155 57.08 1.31 25.43
N SER A 156 56.81 2.42 26.12
CA SER A 156 55.78 2.50 27.15
C SER A 156 54.36 2.35 26.57
N ASN A 157 54.04 3.10 25.51
CA ASN A 157 52.75 3.02 24.81
C ASN A 157 52.50 1.62 24.27
N ARG A 158 53.51 0.99 23.66
CA ARG A 158 53.43 -0.40 23.20
C ARG A 158 53.12 -1.35 24.36
N ARG A 159 53.83 -1.24 25.48
CA ARG A 159 53.58 -2.07 26.67
C ARG A 159 52.17 -1.86 27.21
N MET A 160 51.71 -0.62 27.32
CA MET A 160 50.37 -0.27 27.78
C MET A 160 49.27 -0.85 26.88
N LEU A 161 49.46 -0.82 25.55
CA LEU A 161 48.55 -1.45 24.59
C LEU A 161 48.55 -2.98 24.72
N LYS A 162 49.72 -3.59 24.92
CA LYS A 162 49.85 -5.03 25.11
C LYS A 162 49.16 -5.49 26.40
N GLU A 163 49.42 -4.80 27.52
CA GLU A 163 48.74 -5.07 28.80
C GLU A 163 47.22 -4.91 28.64
N ARG A 164 46.75 -3.88 27.93
CA ARG A 164 45.31 -3.70 27.63
C ARG A 164 44.72 -4.88 26.84
N ASN A 165 45.45 -5.39 25.85
CA ASN A 165 45.00 -6.53 25.04
C ASN A 165 44.94 -7.81 25.85
N GLU A 166 45.92 -8.05 26.72
CA GLU A 166 45.91 -9.19 27.66
C GLU A 166 44.67 -9.16 28.56
N TYR A 167 44.28 -7.99 29.07
CA TYR A 167 43.00 -7.85 29.77
C TYR A 167 41.80 -8.19 28.89
N TYR A 168 41.72 -7.66 27.65
CA TYR A 168 40.61 -7.98 26.74
C TYR A 168 40.53 -9.46 26.33
N HIS A 169 41.64 -10.18 26.30
CA HIS A 169 41.63 -11.61 26.00
C HIS A 169 40.84 -12.42 27.04
N GLU A 170 40.95 -12.08 28.33
CA GLU A 170 40.16 -12.71 29.38
C GLU A 170 38.64 -12.46 29.16
N PHE A 171 38.26 -11.24 28.77
CA PHE A 171 36.87 -10.92 28.41
C PHE A 171 36.35 -11.73 27.25
N ILE A 172 37.15 -11.88 26.19
CA ILE A 172 36.78 -12.66 25.01
C ILE A 172 36.51 -14.12 25.43
N LEU A 173 37.34 -14.69 26.31
CA LEU A 173 37.12 -16.05 26.82
C LEU A 173 35.79 -16.17 27.60
N TYR A 174 35.50 -15.26 28.54
CA TYR A 174 34.23 -15.27 29.26
C TYR A 174 33.03 -15.03 28.34
N TYR A 175 33.19 -14.16 27.35
CA TYR A 175 32.18 -13.86 26.36
C TYR A 175 31.86 -15.09 25.50
N ASP A 176 32.89 -15.72 24.93
CA ASP A 176 32.74 -16.89 24.07
C ASP A 176 32.14 -18.08 24.84
N TYR A 177 32.56 -18.29 26.09
CA TYR A 177 31.96 -19.31 26.95
C TYR A 177 30.45 -19.08 27.16
N ASN A 178 30.06 -17.86 27.53
CA ASN A 178 28.65 -17.51 27.71
C ASN A 178 27.86 -17.59 26.40
N LYS A 179 28.48 -17.18 25.29
CA LYS A 179 27.91 -17.25 23.96
C LYS A 179 27.61 -18.68 23.56
N GLU A 180 28.57 -19.60 23.69
CA GLU A 180 28.37 -21.01 23.35
C GLU A 180 27.27 -21.65 24.21
N GLN A 181 27.31 -21.43 25.53
CA GLN A 181 26.28 -21.92 26.45
C GLN A 181 24.89 -21.41 26.06
N LEU A 182 24.71 -20.10 25.90
CA LEU A 182 23.43 -19.50 25.54
C LEU A 182 22.96 -19.91 24.14
N GLN A 183 23.89 -20.06 23.18
CA GLN A 183 23.57 -20.53 21.84
C GLN A 183 23.06 -21.97 21.87
N SER A 184 23.72 -22.85 22.63
CA SER A 184 23.30 -24.24 22.78
C SER A 184 21.93 -24.34 23.46
N LEU A 185 21.71 -23.55 24.51
CA LEU A 185 20.45 -23.43 25.24
C LEU A 185 19.32 -22.95 24.31
N ASN A 186 19.55 -21.90 23.53
CA ASN A 186 18.59 -21.39 22.55
C ASN A 186 18.31 -22.42 21.45
N THR A 187 19.33 -23.14 20.97
CA THR A 187 19.17 -24.20 19.95
C THR A 187 18.28 -25.32 20.47
N TYR A 188 18.49 -25.75 21.73
CA TYR A 188 17.62 -26.75 22.36
C TYR A 188 16.20 -26.22 22.58
N ALA A 189 16.05 -24.98 23.04
CA ALA A 189 14.75 -24.33 23.20
C ALA A 189 13.97 -24.27 21.88
N GLN A 190 14.63 -23.89 20.78
CA GLN A 190 14.02 -23.87 19.45
C GLN A 190 13.59 -25.26 18.97
N LYS A 191 14.42 -26.29 19.19
CA LYS A 191 14.06 -27.68 18.88
C LYS A 191 12.82 -28.12 19.66
N ARG A 192 12.80 -27.85 20.98
CA ARG A 192 11.66 -28.16 21.83
C ARG A 192 10.40 -27.38 21.46
N TYR A 193 10.54 -26.12 21.05
CA TYR A 193 9.42 -25.35 20.51
C TYR A 193 8.83 -25.99 19.26
N ALA A 194 9.65 -26.48 18.34
CA ALA A 194 9.17 -27.18 17.14
C ALA A 194 8.42 -28.47 17.50
N GLU A 195 8.89 -29.23 18.49
CA GLU A 195 8.19 -30.41 19.02
C GLU A 195 6.81 -30.04 19.59
N ILE A 196 6.73 -29.01 20.45
CA ILE A 196 5.45 -28.52 20.99
C ILE A 196 4.51 -28.08 19.86
N GLN A 197 5.01 -27.32 18.90
CA GLN A 197 4.23 -26.83 17.77
C GLN A 197 3.64 -27.99 16.97
N SER A 198 4.43 -29.04 16.70
CA SER A 198 3.93 -30.24 16.04
C SER A 198 2.81 -30.92 16.85
N SER A 199 2.97 -31.03 18.18
CA SER A 199 1.98 -31.66 19.06
C SER A 199 0.63 -30.93 19.14
N ILE A 200 0.59 -29.62 18.85
CA ILE A 200 -0.66 -28.85 18.79
C ILE A 200 -1.48 -29.24 17.55
N PHE A 201 -0.81 -29.54 16.44
CA PHE A 201 -1.43 -29.83 15.15
C PHE A 201 -1.52 -31.33 14.83
N THR A 202 -0.88 -32.21 15.61
CA THR A 202 -0.98 -33.67 15.48
C THR A 202 -1.59 -34.27 16.74
N SER A 203 -2.73 -34.97 16.63
CA SER A 203 -3.23 -35.75 17.75
C SER A 203 -2.43 -37.04 17.85
N ASN A 204 -1.97 -37.40 19.05
CA ASN A 204 -1.25 -38.66 19.30
C ASN A 204 -2.16 -39.92 19.16
N GLY A 205 -3.13 -39.90 18.24
CA GLY A 205 -4.10 -40.98 18.01
C GLY A 205 -5.10 -41.18 19.16
N GLN A 206 -5.26 -40.20 20.04
CA GLN A 206 -6.15 -40.25 21.20
C GLN A 206 -7.29 -39.26 21.07
N ASN A 207 -8.46 -39.73 20.64
CA ASN A 207 -9.69 -38.95 20.66
C ASN A 207 -10.22 -38.84 22.10
N TYR A 208 -11.03 -37.81 22.38
CA TYR A 208 -11.61 -37.60 23.72
C TYR A 208 -12.46 -38.78 24.20
N ILE A 209 -13.17 -39.44 23.30
CA ILE A 209 -13.94 -40.66 23.61
C ILE A 209 -13.00 -41.80 24.06
N LYS A 210 -11.85 -41.93 23.40
CA LYS A 210 -10.82 -42.92 23.78
C LYS A 210 -10.19 -42.53 25.12
N PHE A 211 -9.94 -41.24 25.36
CA PHE A 211 -9.51 -40.72 26.66
C PHE A 211 -10.48 -41.14 27.77
N LEU A 212 -11.79 -40.95 27.56
CA LEU A 212 -12.85 -41.34 28.50
C LEU A 212 -12.89 -42.86 28.73
N SER A 213 -12.70 -43.67 27.69
CA SER A 213 -12.64 -45.13 27.85
C SER A 213 -11.43 -45.60 28.69
N THR A 214 -10.31 -44.88 28.61
CA THR A 214 -9.11 -45.11 29.43
C THR A 214 -9.08 -44.28 30.72
N PHE A 215 -10.19 -43.62 31.06
CA PHE A 215 -10.27 -42.69 32.18
C PHE A 215 -9.86 -43.30 33.53
N PRO A 216 -10.23 -44.55 33.89
CA PRO A 216 -9.82 -45.12 35.18
C PRO A 216 -8.30 -45.16 35.37
N TYR A 217 -7.56 -45.51 34.32
CA TYR A 217 -6.10 -45.53 34.33
C TYR A 217 -5.52 -44.11 34.32
N LYS A 218 -6.06 -43.22 33.47
CA LYS A 218 -5.63 -41.82 33.39
C LYS A 218 -5.97 -41.00 34.63
N LEU A 219 -6.98 -41.40 35.39
CA LEU A 219 -7.37 -40.73 36.63
C LEU A 219 -6.28 -40.87 37.70
N SER A 220 -5.60 -42.02 37.76
CA SER A 220 -4.44 -42.21 38.64
C SER A 220 -3.27 -41.31 38.21
N GLN A 221 -2.97 -41.25 36.91
CA GLN A 221 -1.94 -40.35 36.37
C GLN A 221 -2.28 -38.88 36.62
N LEU A 222 -3.53 -38.48 36.39
CA LEU A 222 -4.02 -37.12 36.62
C LEU A 222 -3.97 -36.75 38.11
N LYS A 223 -4.35 -37.66 39.00
CA LYS A 223 -4.20 -37.48 40.44
C LYS A 223 -2.72 -37.29 40.80
N ASN A 224 -1.82 -38.11 40.28
CA ASN A 224 -0.39 -37.99 40.54
C ASN A 224 0.16 -36.66 40.02
N SER A 225 -0.16 -36.24 38.79
CA SER A 225 0.27 -34.95 38.22
C SER A 225 -0.27 -33.76 39.00
N ILE A 226 -1.52 -33.80 39.48
CA ILE A 226 -2.06 -32.77 40.38
C ILE A 226 -1.30 -32.77 41.69
N THR A 227 -1.04 -33.94 42.26
CA THR A 227 -0.41 -34.05 43.57
C THR A 227 1.02 -33.55 43.49
N GLU A 228 1.78 -33.94 42.47
CA GLU A 228 3.15 -33.49 42.23
C GLU A 228 3.24 -31.97 42.03
N LYS A 229 2.30 -31.38 41.28
CA LYS A 229 2.36 -29.96 40.91
C LYS A 229 1.66 -29.03 41.90
N TYR A 230 0.57 -29.47 42.51
CA TYR A 230 -0.31 -28.65 43.36
C TYR A 230 -0.25 -29.00 44.86
N THR A 231 0.65 -29.89 45.30
CA THR A 231 0.95 -30.02 46.73
C THR A 231 2.11 -29.12 47.14
N PRO A 232 1.97 -28.35 48.23
CA PRO A 232 3.04 -27.47 48.68
C PRO A 232 4.19 -28.29 49.28
N GLN A 233 5.39 -28.09 48.75
CA GLN A 233 6.61 -28.71 49.29
C GLN A 233 7.20 -27.83 50.39
N ASN A 234 7.34 -28.36 51.61
CA ASN A 234 7.90 -27.60 52.74
C ASN A 234 9.44 -27.59 52.77
N ALA A 235 10.10 -28.40 51.93
CA ALA A 235 11.54 -28.61 51.99
C ALA A 235 12.36 -27.50 51.31
N VAL A 236 11.78 -26.78 50.34
CA VAL A 236 12.48 -25.76 49.54
C VAL A 236 11.55 -24.57 49.29
N SER A 237 12.04 -23.35 49.47
CA SER A 237 11.32 -22.13 49.11
C SER A 237 11.37 -21.91 47.59
N SER A 238 10.29 -22.25 46.90
CA SER A 238 10.12 -21.95 45.47
C SER A 238 9.12 -20.83 45.24
N GLN A 239 9.47 -19.88 44.38
CA GLN A 239 8.54 -18.85 43.89
C GLN A 239 7.45 -19.43 42.98
N TRP A 240 7.66 -20.63 42.47
CA TRP A 240 6.73 -21.39 41.64
C TRP A 240 5.88 -22.35 42.47
N ASP A 241 5.98 -22.29 43.81
CA ASP A 241 5.14 -23.07 44.70
C ASP A 241 3.67 -22.64 44.61
N VAL A 242 2.80 -23.60 44.84
CA VAL A 242 1.34 -23.51 44.76
C VAL A 242 0.80 -22.43 45.69
N ARG A 243 1.43 -22.26 46.85
CA ARG A 243 1.07 -21.21 47.82
C ARG A 243 1.21 -19.83 47.19
N TRP A 244 2.30 -19.58 46.47
CA TRP A 244 2.55 -18.30 45.79
C TRP A 244 1.61 -18.11 44.60
N ILE A 245 1.41 -19.14 43.77
CA ILE A 245 0.50 -19.07 42.62
C ILE A 245 -0.95 -18.83 43.06
N SER A 246 -1.42 -19.56 44.08
CA SER A 246 -2.79 -19.40 44.61
C SER A 246 -2.98 -18.06 45.32
N MET A 247 -1.99 -17.59 46.09
CA MET A 247 -2.01 -16.27 46.72
C MET A 247 -2.04 -15.16 45.66
N LEU A 248 -1.20 -15.25 44.62
CA LEU A 248 -1.24 -14.31 43.50
C LEU A 248 -2.61 -14.26 42.84
N PHE A 249 -3.21 -15.42 42.58
CA PHE A 249 -4.54 -15.47 41.96
C PHE A 249 -5.59 -14.81 42.86
N LEU A 250 -5.58 -15.12 44.16
CA LEU A 250 -6.48 -14.51 45.14
C LEU A 250 -6.30 -12.98 45.20
N THR A 251 -5.07 -12.50 45.11
CA THR A 251 -4.74 -11.07 45.06
C THR A 251 -5.36 -10.40 43.82
N PHE A 252 -5.28 -11.00 42.63
CA PHE A 252 -5.93 -10.45 41.44
C PHE A 252 -7.46 -10.46 41.54
N VAL A 253 -8.05 -11.53 42.08
CA VAL A 253 -9.50 -11.59 42.35
C VAL A 253 -9.91 -10.49 43.33
N PHE A 254 -9.13 -10.27 44.39
CA PHE A 254 -9.36 -9.19 45.35
C PHE A 254 -9.30 -7.81 44.68
N TYR A 255 -8.31 -7.55 43.83
CA TYR A 255 -8.22 -6.29 43.10
C TYR A 255 -9.36 -6.10 42.09
N GLY A 256 -9.86 -7.17 41.47
CA GLY A 256 -11.05 -7.14 40.64
C GLY A 256 -12.30 -6.75 41.44
N PHE A 257 -12.48 -7.33 42.63
CA PHE A 257 -13.55 -6.97 43.55
C PHE A 257 -13.43 -5.52 44.05
N LEU A 258 -12.22 -5.09 44.41
CA LEU A 258 -11.94 -3.72 44.81
C LEU A 258 -12.29 -2.73 43.69
N ALA A 259 -11.89 -3.01 42.45
CA ALA A 259 -12.26 -2.20 41.28
C ALA A 259 -13.78 -2.11 41.11
N PHE A 260 -14.50 -3.22 41.34
CA PHE A 260 -15.97 -3.24 41.32
C PHE A 260 -16.57 -2.32 42.38
N VAL A 261 -16.14 -2.44 43.64
CA VAL A 261 -16.64 -1.63 44.76
C VAL A 261 -16.35 -0.14 44.55
N ILE A 262 -15.13 0.22 44.17
CA ILE A 262 -14.73 1.60 43.91
C ILE A 262 -15.62 2.24 42.84
N ASN A 263 -15.81 1.56 41.70
CA ASN A 263 -16.65 2.08 40.62
C ASN A 263 -18.13 2.12 40.99
N LEU A 264 -18.62 1.15 41.78
CA LEU A 264 -19.99 1.14 42.26
C LEU A 264 -20.26 2.38 43.12
N ILE A 265 -19.36 2.70 44.04
CA ILE A 265 -19.45 3.90 44.89
C ILE A 265 -19.36 5.16 44.02
N PHE A 266 -18.38 5.24 43.12
CA PHE A 266 -18.17 6.40 42.23
C PHE A 266 -19.41 6.70 41.37
N ILE A 267 -19.97 5.68 40.69
CA ILE A 267 -21.14 5.84 39.84
C ILE A 267 -22.40 6.16 40.65
N LYS A 268 -22.60 5.45 41.78
CA LYS A 268 -23.80 5.63 42.61
C LYS A 268 -23.85 6.97 43.33
N TYR A 269 -22.73 7.46 43.85
CA TYR A 269 -22.71 8.64 44.73
C TYR A 269 -22.13 9.88 44.06
N ILE A 270 -20.99 9.76 43.36
CA ILE A 270 -20.29 10.93 42.81
C ILE A 270 -20.93 11.35 41.49
N LEU A 271 -21.01 10.42 40.53
CA LEU A 271 -21.46 10.76 39.17
C LEU A 271 -22.96 11.10 39.13
N THR A 272 -23.78 10.40 39.92
CA THR A 272 -25.22 10.69 40.02
C THR A 272 -25.49 12.07 40.65
N ARG A 273 -24.66 12.51 41.60
CA ARG A 273 -24.75 13.85 42.20
C ARG A 273 -24.26 14.95 41.26
N LEU A 274 -23.22 14.66 40.46
CA LEU A 274 -22.64 15.60 39.49
C LEU A 274 -23.57 15.85 38.30
N PHE A 275 -24.31 14.84 37.85
CA PHE A 275 -25.33 15.00 36.80
C PHE A 275 -26.62 15.67 37.26
N GLY A 276 -26.83 15.84 38.57
CA GLY A 276 -27.98 16.57 39.14
C GLY A 276 -27.90 18.09 39.03
N PHE A 277 -26.79 18.65 38.53
CA PHE A 277 -26.69 20.08 38.22
C PHE A 277 -27.51 20.40 36.96
N LYS A 278 -28.30 21.50 36.97
CA LYS A 278 -29.19 21.95 35.86
C LYS A 278 -28.52 21.97 34.47
N ARG A 279 -27.19 22.11 34.40
CA ARG A 279 -26.40 22.10 33.16
C ARG A 279 -26.36 20.73 32.44
N PHE A 280 -26.65 19.63 33.12
CA PHE A 280 -26.44 18.26 32.60
C PHE A 280 -27.67 17.34 32.63
N GLN A 281 -28.87 17.91 32.75
CA GLN A 281 -30.11 17.15 32.94
C GLN A 281 -30.44 16.20 31.76
N THR A 282 -30.10 16.60 30.52
CA THR A 282 -30.25 15.73 29.33
C THR A 282 -29.27 14.56 29.29
N LEU A 283 -28.07 14.72 29.88
CA LEU A 283 -27.10 13.63 30.02
C LEU A 283 -27.48 12.68 31.16
N GLN A 284 -28.20 13.18 32.17
CA GLN A 284 -28.63 12.40 33.34
C GLN A 284 -29.61 11.27 32.95
N GLU A 285 -30.60 11.54 32.10
CA GLU A 285 -31.58 10.54 31.65
C GLU A 285 -30.92 9.43 30.83
N GLY A 286 -30.05 9.79 29.87
CA GLY A 286 -29.28 8.83 29.09
C GLY A 286 -28.29 8.02 29.93
N PHE A 287 -27.70 8.64 30.95
CA PHE A 287 -26.80 7.98 31.89
C PHE A 287 -27.52 6.95 32.76
N LEU A 288 -28.70 7.30 33.30
CA LEU A 288 -29.48 6.40 34.16
C LEU A 288 -29.91 5.13 33.43
N MET A 289 -30.31 5.23 32.15
CA MET A 289 -30.67 4.07 31.34
C MET A 289 -29.49 3.11 31.08
N ARG A 290 -28.26 3.63 31.03
CA ARG A 290 -27.04 2.84 30.72
C ARG A 290 -26.17 2.54 31.93
N ARG A 291 -26.61 2.91 33.14
CA ARG A 291 -25.82 2.89 34.38
C ARG A 291 -25.09 1.57 34.63
N ARG A 292 -25.77 0.44 34.42
CA ARG A 292 -25.21 -0.90 34.65
C ARG A 292 -24.09 -1.24 33.67
N ASP A 293 -24.25 -0.88 32.40
CA ASP A 293 -23.25 -1.21 31.37
C ASP A 293 -22.05 -0.25 31.44
N ILE A 294 -22.27 1.00 31.87
CA ILE A 294 -21.20 1.93 32.24
C ILE A 294 -20.41 1.40 33.45
N LEU A 295 -21.11 0.86 34.47
CA LEU A 295 -20.46 0.23 35.61
C LEU A 295 -19.55 -0.91 35.16
N ILE A 296 -20.06 -1.88 34.39
CA ILE A 296 -19.26 -3.03 33.90
C ILE A 296 -18.03 -2.55 33.13
N THR A 297 -18.20 -1.61 32.20
CA THR A 297 -17.09 -1.10 31.37
C THR A 297 -16.05 -0.39 32.24
N SER A 298 -16.48 0.47 33.15
CA SER A 298 -15.60 1.23 34.05
C SER A 298 -14.86 0.33 35.04
N THR A 299 -15.49 -0.76 35.50
CA THR A 299 -14.85 -1.74 36.38
C THR A 299 -13.73 -2.50 35.69
N VAL A 300 -13.94 -2.89 34.44
CA VAL A 300 -12.91 -3.59 33.65
C VAL A 300 -11.73 -2.64 33.38
N ILE A 301 -11.99 -1.38 32.99
CA ILE A 301 -10.94 -0.38 32.78
C ILE A 301 -10.16 -0.12 34.07
N CYS A 302 -10.85 0.09 35.19
CA CYS A 302 -10.22 0.32 36.49
C CYS A 302 -9.36 -0.87 36.94
N PHE A 303 -9.87 -2.10 36.78
CA PHE A 303 -9.09 -3.31 37.04
C PHE A 303 -7.84 -3.40 36.16
N GLY A 304 -7.92 -2.98 34.90
CA GLY A 304 -6.77 -2.87 34.01
C GLY A 304 -5.73 -1.86 34.49
N ILE A 305 -6.16 -0.70 34.98
CA ILE A 305 -5.26 0.33 35.55
C ILE A 305 -4.55 -0.18 36.81
N ILE A 306 -5.28 -0.86 37.70
CA ILE A 306 -4.70 -1.47 38.90
C ILE A 306 -3.67 -2.54 38.51
N THR A 307 -4.01 -3.40 37.54
CA THR A 307 -3.12 -4.45 37.03
C THR A 307 -1.86 -3.87 36.39
N LEU A 308 -1.98 -2.75 35.65
CA LEU A 308 -0.84 -2.03 35.09
C LEU A 308 0.08 -1.48 36.19
N GLY A 309 -0.49 -0.96 37.27
CA GLY A 309 0.26 -0.54 38.46
C GLY A 309 1.03 -1.70 39.09
N ILE A 310 0.38 -2.85 39.30
CA ILE A 310 1.03 -4.06 39.83
C ILE A 310 2.19 -4.49 38.94
N ARG A 311 2.01 -4.46 37.61
CA ARG A 311 3.06 -4.82 36.66
C ARG A 311 4.28 -3.90 36.75
N PHE A 312 4.08 -2.60 36.94
CA PHE A 312 5.17 -1.63 37.05
C PHE A 312 6.04 -1.86 38.29
N PHE A 313 5.44 -2.29 39.40
CA PHE A 313 6.15 -2.58 40.65
C PHE A 313 6.52 -4.06 40.82
N ALA A 314 6.29 -4.90 39.80
CA ALA A 314 6.57 -6.33 39.89
C ALA A 314 8.08 -6.59 39.82
N SER A 315 8.67 -7.03 40.94
CA SER A 315 10.04 -7.54 41.01
C SER A 315 10.14 -9.02 40.63
N ASN A 316 9.06 -9.79 40.80
CA ASN A 316 9.03 -11.22 40.54
C ASN A 316 8.60 -11.52 39.10
N ASP A 317 9.36 -12.39 38.42
CA ASP A 317 9.11 -12.82 37.03
C ASP A 317 7.70 -13.41 36.82
N LEU A 318 7.21 -14.18 37.79
CA LEU A 318 5.89 -14.79 37.76
C LEU A 318 4.77 -13.73 37.79
N VAL A 319 4.91 -12.71 38.64
CA VAL A 319 3.94 -11.60 38.75
C VAL A 319 3.95 -10.75 37.50
N TYR A 320 5.14 -10.47 36.96
CA TYR A 320 5.30 -9.69 35.73
C TYR A 320 4.62 -10.36 34.53
N MET A 321 4.81 -11.66 34.36
CA MET A 321 4.14 -12.45 33.33
C MET A 321 2.62 -12.51 33.54
N ALA A 322 2.15 -12.88 34.74
CA ALA A 322 0.74 -13.05 35.02
C ALA A 322 -0.05 -11.74 34.85
N SER A 323 0.49 -10.63 35.36
CA SER A 323 -0.10 -9.30 35.17
C SER A 323 -0.15 -8.89 33.70
N GLY A 324 0.80 -9.32 32.87
CA GLY A 324 0.79 -9.09 31.43
C GLY A 324 -0.36 -9.79 30.71
N LEU A 325 -0.51 -11.10 30.92
CA LEU A 325 -1.59 -11.88 30.33
C LEU A 325 -2.98 -11.41 30.80
N ILE A 326 -3.11 -11.06 32.08
CA ILE A 326 -4.35 -10.48 32.62
C ILE A 326 -4.63 -9.12 31.97
N LEU A 327 -3.62 -8.26 31.81
CA LEU A 327 -3.80 -6.94 31.20
C LEU A 327 -4.26 -7.06 29.74
N GLU A 328 -3.69 -7.97 28.96
CA GLU A 328 -4.12 -8.24 27.58
C GLU A 328 -5.59 -8.69 27.54
N PHE A 329 -5.96 -9.65 28.38
CA PHE A 329 -7.35 -10.10 28.49
C PHE A 329 -8.32 -8.99 28.91
N VAL A 330 -7.95 -8.20 29.93
CA VAL A 330 -8.75 -7.09 30.43
C VAL A 330 -8.94 -6.03 29.35
N TRP A 331 -7.91 -5.74 28.56
CA TRP A 331 -8.01 -4.81 27.45
C TRP A 331 -9.02 -5.28 26.39
N LEU A 332 -9.01 -6.56 26.04
CA LEU A 332 -9.98 -7.13 25.08
C LEU A 332 -11.41 -7.02 25.60
N VAL A 333 -11.63 -7.37 26.86
CA VAL A 333 -12.94 -7.28 27.50
C VAL A 333 -13.41 -5.82 27.57
N ALA A 334 -12.51 -4.88 27.89
CA ALA A 334 -12.80 -3.45 27.92
C ALA A 334 -13.18 -2.92 26.54
N VAL A 335 -12.48 -3.35 25.50
CA VAL A 335 -12.77 -2.98 24.10
C VAL A 335 -14.13 -3.50 23.65
N ILE A 336 -14.47 -4.75 23.98
CA ILE A 336 -15.76 -5.34 23.63
C ILE A 336 -16.89 -4.57 24.31
N PHE A 337 -16.86 -4.42 25.65
CA PHE A 337 -17.91 -3.69 26.36
C PHE A 337 -17.96 -2.20 26.01
N GLY A 338 -16.81 -1.55 25.85
CA GLY A 338 -16.72 -0.15 25.44
C GLY A 338 -17.31 0.09 24.06
N SER A 339 -17.04 -0.80 23.09
CA SER A 339 -17.65 -0.71 21.76
C SER A 339 -19.17 -0.86 21.81
N LEU A 340 -19.68 -1.85 22.55
CA LEU A 340 -21.12 -2.05 22.71
C LEU A 340 -21.79 -0.86 23.39
N LEU A 341 -21.16 -0.29 24.42
CA LEU A 341 -21.63 0.91 25.11
C LEU A 341 -21.72 2.13 24.18
N LEU A 342 -20.78 2.31 23.26
CA LEU A 342 -20.77 3.47 22.34
C LEU A 342 -21.69 3.28 21.13
N ARG A 343 -21.79 2.06 20.62
CA ARG A 343 -22.43 1.75 19.32
C ARG A 343 -23.92 1.44 19.43
N VAL A 344 -24.33 0.69 20.45
CA VAL A 344 -25.67 0.07 20.54
C VAL A 344 -26.67 0.99 21.28
N SER A 345 -27.96 0.86 20.95
CA SER A 345 -29.05 1.65 21.55
C SER A 345 -29.30 1.22 23.01
N SER A 346 -29.74 2.15 23.88
CA SER A 346 -29.78 1.95 25.34
C SER A 346 -30.62 0.74 25.79
N GLU A 347 -31.68 0.41 25.06
CA GLU A 347 -32.57 -0.73 25.35
C GLU A 347 -31.97 -2.07 24.93
N GLU A 348 -31.20 -2.08 23.84
CA GLU A 348 -30.60 -3.29 23.25
C GLU A 348 -29.23 -3.64 23.87
N VAL A 349 -28.48 -2.67 24.43
CA VAL A 349 -27.14 -2.89 25.01
C VAL A 349 -27.16 -4.06 26.00
N ARG A 350 -28.18 -4.11 26.86
CA ARG A 350 -28.28 -5.12 27.92
C ARG A 350 -28.34 -6.54 27.39
N TYR A 351 -29.10 -6.77 26.32
CA TYR A 351 -29.24 -8.09 25.71
C TYR A 351 -28.02 -8.43 24.86
N THR A 352 -27.47 -7.42 24.17
CA THR A 352 -26.28 -7.56 23.33
C THR A 352 -25.05 -7.93 24.17
N ASN A 353 -24.82 -7.27 25.32
CA ASN A 353 -23.73 -7.60 26.24
C ASN A 353 -23.75 -9.06 26.70
N ARG A 354 -24.95 -9.64 26.91
CA ARG A 354 -25.10 -11.03 27.37
C ARG A 354 -24.61 -12.05 26.35
N LEU A 355 -24.73 -11.76 25.06
CA LEU A 355 -24.26 -12.65 23.98
C LEU A 355 -22.74 -12.82 23.94
N TYR A 356 -21.97 -11.95 24.58
CA TYR A 356 -20.52 -12.03 24.61
C TYR A 356 -19.96 -12.67 25.89
N TYR A 357 -20.80 -12.87 26.93
CA TYR A 357 -20.37 -13.47 28.20
C TYR A 357 -19.77 -14.87 28.07
N PRO A 358 -20.32 -15.81 27.25
CA PRO A 358 -19.74 -17.15 27.14
C PRO A 358 -18.31 -17.12 26.56
N VAL A 359 -18.05 -16.31 25.53
CA VAL A 359 -16.70 -16.16 24.95
C VAL A 359 -15.73 -15.57 25.96
N MET A 360 -16.13 -14.51 26.66
CA MET A 360 -15.30 -13.87 27.70
C MET A 360 -14.98 -14.83 28.84
N LEU A 361 -15.96 -15.61 29.30
CA LEU A 361 -15.76 -16.59 30.38
C LEU A 361 -14.76 -17.66 29.96
N VAL A 362 -14.93 -18.25 28.76
CA VAL A 362 -14.02 -19.29 28.27
C VAL A 362 -12.61 -18.73 28.06
N GLY A 363 -12.47 -17.53 27.49
CA GLY A 363 -11.13 -16.91 27.37
C GLY A 363 -10.51 -16.59 28.72
N GLY A 364 -11.30 -16.17 29.72
CA GLY A 364 -10.82 -15.99 31.09
C GLY A 364 -10.31 -17.29 31.70
N ILE A 365 -11.03 -18.41 31.52
CA ILE A 365 -10.58 -19.74 31.94
C ILE A 365 -9.25 -20.13 31.27
N VAL A 366 -9.11 -19.86 29.98
CA VAL A 366 -7.87 -20.16 29.25
C VAL A 366 -6.69 -19.36 29.80
N ILE A 367 -6.88 -18.08 30.10
CA ILE A 367 -5.86 -17.24 30.74
C ILE A 367 -5.51 -17.79 32.12
N ILE A 368 -6.49 -18.28 32.89
CA ILE A 368 -6.24 -18.97 34.17
C ILE A 368 -5.39 -20.23 33.95
N TYR A 369 -5.71 -21.06 32.96
CA TYR A 369 -4.92 -22.26 32.64
C TYR A 369 -3.46 -21.92 32.30
N ARG A 370 -3.26 -20.79 31.61
CA ARG A 370 -1.92 -20.30 31.27
C ARG A 370 -1.16 -19.81 32.50
N ILE A 371 -1.79 -19.04 33.38
CA ILE A 371 -1.15 -18.47 34.59
C ILE A 371 -0.86 -19.55 35.64
N THR A 372 -1.76 -20.52 35.82
CA THR A 372 -1.57 -21.61 36.80
C THR A 372 -0.78 -22.79 36.24
N PHE A 373 -0.29 -22.68 35.00
CA PHE A 373 0.43 -23.72 34.28
C PHE A 373 -0.27 -25.08 34.31
N MET A 374 -1.56 -25.10 33.98
CA MET A 374 -2.36 -26.32 34.13
C MET A 374 -1.79 -27.48 33.29
N PRO A 375 -1.55 -28.68 33.88
CA PRO A 375 -1.05 -29.84 33.15
C PRO A 375 -1.87 -30.17 31.91
N GLY A 376 -1.22 -30.59 30.81
CA GLY A 376 -1.90 -30.83 29.53
C GLY A 376 -3.00 -31.89 29.63
N THR A 377 -2.79 -32.94 30.41
CA THR A 377 -3.78 -34.00 30.67
C THR A 377 -5.08 -33.44 31.29
N LEU A 378 -4.96 -32.47 32.18
CA LEU A 378 -6.11 -31.80 32.79
C LEU A 378 -6.83 -30.90 31.79
N VAL A 379 -6.10 -30.13 30.99
CA VAL A 379 -6.69 -29.30 29.94
C VAL A 379 -7.46 -30.17 28.94
N THR A 380 -6.89 -31.29 28.50
CA THR A 380 -7.57 -32.23 27.59
C THR A 380 -8.84 -32.84 28.20
N PHE A 381 -8.91 -32.96 29.53
CA PHE A 381 -10.08 -33.48 30.23
C PHE A 381 -11.16 -32.40 30.43
N SER A 382 -10.79 -31.23 30.99
CA SER A 382 -11.73 -30.20 31.43
C SER A 382 -12.20 -29.29 30.31
N PHE A 383 -11.36 -28.97 29.33
CA PHE A 383 -11.67 -27.98 28.30
C PHE A 383 -12.84 -28.39 27.38
N PRO A 384 -12.97 -29.65 26.90
CA PRO A 384 -14.15 -30.10 26.16
C PRO A 384 -15.48 -29.89 26.92
N ILE A 385 -15.49 -30.13 28.24
CA ILE A 385 -16.69 -29.96 29.09
C ILE A 385 -17.06 -28.49 29.17
N ILE A 386 -16.07 -27.63 29.39
CA ILE A 386 -16.25 -26.17 29.47
C ILE A 386 -16.76 -25.61 28.14
N LEU A 387 -16.20 -26.07 27.01
CA LEU A 387 -16.68 -25.70 25.68
C LEU A 387 -18.12 -26.17 25.44
N ALA A 388 -18.50 -27.37 25.85
CA ALA A 388 -19.86 -27.88 25.68
C ALA A 388 -20.87 -27.02 26.46
N ILE A 389 -20.56 -26.71 27.72
CA ILE A 389 -21.39 -25.84 28.57
C ILE A 389 -21.49 -24.44 27.95
N ALA A 390 -20.38 -23.86 27.51
CA ALA A 390 -20.37 -22.54 26.89
C ALA A 390 -21.14 -22.50 25.56
N ALA A 391 -21.01 -23.54 24.72
CA ALA A 391 -21.73 -23.65 23.45
C ALA A 391 -23.25 -23.77 23.65
N LEU A 392 -23.69 -24.54 24.66
CA LEU A 392 -25.10 -24.64 25.02
C LEU A 392 -25.62 -23.34 25.64
N TRP A 393 -24.82 -22.68 26.47
CA TRP A 393 -25.16 -21.40 27.07
C TRP A 393 -25.33 -20.31 26.00
N GLN A 394 -24.39 -20.22 25.05
CA GLN A 394 -24.44 -19.31 23.91
C GLN A 394 -25.67 -19.59 23.01
N ALA A 395 -25.94 -20.85 22.69
CA ALA A 395 -27.13 -21.24 21.91
C ALA A 395 -28.44 -20.83 22.59
N SER A 396 -28.56 -21.07 23.90
CA SER A 396 -29.74 -20.69 24.68
C SER A 396 -29.94 -19.17 24.72
N LEU A 397 -28.86 -18.38 24.86
CA LEU A 397 -28.94 -16.92 24.82
C LEU A 397 -29.39 -16.41 23.45
N LEU A 398 -28.89 -17.02 22.38
CA LEU A 398 -29.21 -16.64 21.01
C LEU A 398 -30.68 -16.94 20.69
N TYR A 399 -31.19 -18.11 21.08
CA TYR A 399 -32.60 -18.46 20.96
C TYR A 399 -33.51 -17.44 21.70
N ARG A 400 -33.18 -17.10 22.95
CA ARG A 400 -34.00 -16.20 23.79
C ARG A 400 -33.97 -14.73 23.38
N HIS A 401 -32.91 -14.24 22.74
CA HIS A 401 -32.68 -12.81 22.53
C HIS A 401 -32.55 -12.38 21.06
N HIS A 402 -32.71 -13.28 20.08
CA HIS A 402 -32.50 -12.97 18.65
C HIS A 402 -33.30 -11.77 18.12
N LEU A 403 -34.51 -11.49 18.64
CA LEU A 403 -35.35 -10.37 18.20
C LEU A 403 -34.96 -9.01 18.80
N ARG A 404 -34.19 -8.98 19.90
CA ARG A 404 -33.89 -7.77 20.69
C ARG A 404 -32.44 -7.29 20.54
N VAL A 405 -31.74 -7.80 19.53
CA VAL A 405 -30.30 -7.57 19.31
C VAL A 405 -30.10 -7.03 17.90
N PRO A 406 -29.19 -6.05 17.70
CA PRO A 406 -28.88 -5.54 16.37
C PRO A 406 -28.41 -6.64 15.42
N LYS A 407 -28.82 -6.58 14.14
CA LYS A 407 -28.48 -7.60 13.14
C LYS A 407 -26.97 -7.87 13.03
N ASN A 408 -26.14 -6.84 13.10
CA ASN A 408 -24.67 -6.98 13.02
C ASN A 408 -24.09 -7.80 14.19
N ASP A 409 -24.58 -7.56 15.41
CA ASP A 409 -24.17 -8.32 16.60
C ASP A 409 -24.76 -9.73 16.60
N LEU A 410 -25.94 -9.91 16.03
CA LEU A 410 -26.55 -11.22 15.86
C LEU A 410 -25.71 -12.10 14.91
N TYR A 411 -25.23 -11.55 13.78
CA TYR A 411 -24.32 -12.28 12.89
C TYR A 411 -23.00 -12.64 13.60
N LEU A 412 -22.42 -11.73 14.38
CA LEU A 412 -21.23 -12.03 15.19
C LEU A 412 -21.50 -13.14 16.21
N ALA A 413 -22.68 -13.15 16.83
CA ALA A 413 -23.06 -14.19 17.79
C ALA A 413 -23.27 -15.56 17.11
N TYR A 414 -23.83 -15.60 15.89
CA TYR A 414 -23.92 -16.83 15.09
C TYR A 414 -22.54 -17.37 14.71
N ILE A 415 -21.63 -16.51 14.24
CA ILE A 415 -20.25 -16.93 13.94
C ILE A 415 -19.57 -17.42 15.23
N SER A 416 -19.82 -16.75 16.36
CA SER A 416 -19.31 -17.20 17.66
C SER A 416 -19.82 -18.58 18.05
N GLN A 417 -21.10 -18.87 17.80
CA GLN A 417 -21.65 -20.20 18.01
C GLN A 417 -20.97 -21.24 17.11
N ALA A 418 -20.75 -20.91 15.84
CA ALA A 418 -20.05 -21.80 14.91
C ALA A 418 -18.61 -22.07 15.36
N VAL A 419 -17.89 -21.06 15.85
CA VAL A 419 -16.54 -21.24 16.43
C VAL A 419 -16.57 -22.12 17.67
N PHE A 420 -17.55 -21.97 18.57
CA PHE A 420 -17.69 -22.85 19.73
C PHE A 420 -17.92 -24.31 19.33
N VAL A 421 -18.81 -24.56 18.36
CA VAL A 421 -19.08 -25.91 17.85
C VAL A 421 -17.85 -26.50 17.17
N PHE A 422 -17.13 -25.71 16.38
CA PHE A 422 -15.90 -26.13 15.73
C PHE A 422 -14.80 -26.45 16.76
N ALA A 423 -14.58 -25.57 17.74
CA ALA A 423 -13.61 -25.78 18.82
C ALA A 423 -13.97 -27.02 19.64
N LEU A 424 -15.25 -27.26 19.93
CA LEU A 424 -15.72 -28.47 20.59
C LEU A 424 -15.36 -29.72 19.77
N GLY A 425 -15.64 -29.71 18.46
CA GLY A 425 -15.31 -30.81 17.55
C GLY A 425 -13.81 -31.10 17.50
N CYS A 426 -12.97 -30.06 17.35
CA CYS A 426 -11.51 -30.19 17.41
C CYS A 426 -11.05 -30.81 18.75
N SER A 427 -11.63 -30.35 19.87
CA SER A 427 -11.30 -30.86 21.19
C SER A 427 -11.70 -32.34 21.34
N TRP A 428 -12.84 -32.77 20.79
CA TRP A 428 -13.27 -34.17 20.80
C TRP A 428 -12.39 -35.09 19.95
N LEU A 429 -11.84 -34.59 18.84
CA LEU A 429 -10.87 -35.28 18.00
C LEU A 429 -9.46 -35.38 18.63
N GLY A 430 -9.27 -34.80 19.83
CA GLY A 430 -8.00 -34.83 20.56
C GLY A 430 -7.13 -33.58 20.37
N TYR A 431 -7.60 -32.57 19.63
CA TYR A 431 -6.88 -31.32 19.40
C TYR A 431 -7.29 -30.22 20.40
N SER A 432 -7.16 -30.49 21.71
CA SER A 432 -7.63 -29.56 22.75
C SER A 432 -6.85 -28.23 22.77
N PHE A 433 -5.53 -28.24 22.57
CA PHE A 433 -4.73 -27.00 22.49
C PHE A 433 -5.06 -26.17 21.24
N LEU A 434 -5.33 -26.82 20.12
CA LEU A 434 -5.81 -26.15 18.91
C LEU A 434 -7.19 -25.50 19.17
N ALA A 435 -8.09 -26.19 19.87
CA ALA A 435 -9.39 -25.63 20.25
C ALA A 435 -9.25 -24.39 21.16
N VAL A 436 -8.30 -24.42 22.12
CA VAL A 436 -7.95 -23.25 22.95
C VAL A 436 -7.49 -22.08 22.08
N GLN A 437 -6.62 -22.36 21.11
CA GLN A 437 -6.11 -21.36 20.17
C GLN A 437 -7.22 -20.70 19.35
N PHE A 438 -8.18 -21.49 18.84
CA PHE A 438 -9.32 -20.98 18.07
C PHE A 438 -10.21 -20.04 18.89
N ILE A 439 -10.41 -20.31 20.18
CA ILE A 439 -11.22 -19.44 21.05
C ILE A 439 -10.53 -18.10 21.30
N ILE A 440 -9.24 -18.11 21.62
CA ILE A 440 -8.49 -16.85 21.82
C ILE A 440 -8.46 -16.06 20.51
N TRP A 441 -8.15 -16.71 19.40
CA TRP A 441 -8.18 -16.07 18.09
C TRP A 441 -9.53 -15.41 17.81
N TRP A 442 -10.62 -16.12 18.04
CA TRP A 442 -11.95 -15.58 17.84
C TRP A 442 -12.26 -14.40 18.77
N MET A 443 -11.85 -14.46 20.04
CA MET A 443 -11.99 -13.33 20.97
C MET A 443 -11.24 -12.08 20.47
N MET A 444 -10.00 -12.25 20.00
CA MET A 444 -9.20 -11.16 19.42
C MET A 444 -9.88 -10.59 18.16
N GLN A 445 -10.35 -11.46 17.27
CA GLN A 445 -11.04 -11.05 16.05
C GLN A 445 -12.35 -10.32 16.36
N GLN A 446 -13.13 -10.78 17.36
CA GLN A 446 -14.33 -10.09 17.82
C GLN A 446 -14.01 -8.68 18.32
N ALA A 447 -12.97 -8.52 19.14
CA ALA A 447 -12.55 -7.20 19.61
C ALA A 447 -12.20 -6.26 18.43
N CYS A 448 -11.46 -6.75 17.43
CA CYS A 448 -11.15 -5.98 16.22
C CYS A 448 -12.40 -5.64 15.38
N LEU A 449 -13.33 -6.58 15.18
CA LEU A 449 -14.55 -6.33 14.42
C LEU A 449 -15.46 -5.31 15.13
N LEU A 450 -15.51 -5.36 16.45
CA LEU A 450 -16.28 -4.42 17.25
C LEU A 450 -15.67 -3.02 17.25
N THR A 451 -14.33 -2.88 17.31
CA THR A 451 -13.69 -1.55 17.20
C THR A 451 -13.91 -0.94 15.82
N LEU A 452 -13.74 -1.73 14.76
CA LEU A 452 -14.02 -1.28 13.38
C LEU A 452 -15.50 -0.93 13.19
N GLY A 453 -16.41 -1.71 13.77
CA GLY A 453 -17.84 -1.40 13.76
C GLY A 453 -18.19 -0.11 14.51
N CYS A 454 -17.51 0.19 15.61
CA CYS A 454 -17.65 1.46 16.33
C CYS A 454 -17.14 2.63 15.48
N LEU A 455 -15.95 2.50 14.89
CA LEU A 455 -15.38 3.50 13.98
C LEU A 455 -16.30 3.77 12.78
N ARG A 456 -16.86 2.71 12.19
CA ARG A 456 -17.81 2.81 11.08
C ARG A 456 -19.05 3.62 11.46
N ASN A 457 -19.68 3.30 12.60
CA ASN A 457 -20.87 4.03 13.07
C ASN A 457 -20.56 5.50 13.35
N TYR A 458 -19.39 5.79 13.94
CA TYR A 458 -18.94 7.17 14.12
C TYR A 458 -18.81 7.92 12.78
N LEU A 459 -18.19 7.28 11.77
CA LEU A 459 -18.06 7.85 10.43
C LEU A 459 -19.43 8.01 9.72
N ASP A 460 -20.36 7.08 9.89
CA ASP A 460 -21.71 7.17 9.34
C ASP A 460 -22.47 8.37 9.94
N ARG A 461 -22.42 8.57 11.26
CA ARG A 461 -22.98 9.76 11.93
C ARG A 461 -22.33 11.06 11.46
N TYR A 462 -21.00 11.05 11.24
CA TYR A 462 -20.28 12.20 10.71
C TYR A 462 -20.71 12.53 9.27
N LYS A 463 -20.89 11.50 8.44
CA LYS A 463 -21.38 11.62 7.05
C LYS A 463 -22.76 12.26 7.01
N GLU A 464 -23.71 11.78 7.81
CA GLU A 464 -25.07 12.35 7.84
C GLU A 464 -25.08 13.84 8.21
N LYS A 465 -24.26 14.25 9.19
CA LYS A 465 -24.22 15.64 9.66
C LYS A 465 -23.48 16.61 8.74
N LYS A 466 -22.42 16.17 8.05
CA LYS A 466 -21.48 17.07 7.35
C LYS A 466 -21.24 16.76 5.87
N ALA A 467 -21.77 15.67 5.30
CA ALA A 467 -21.41 15.25 3.94
C ALA A 467 -21.69 16.28 2.84
N LYS A 468 -22.70 17.14 3.00
CA LYS A 468 -23.08 18.15 1.99
C LYS A 468 -22.27 19.46 2.10
N THR A 469 -21.69 19.76 3.26
CA THR A 469 -21.03 21.05 3.55
C THR A 469 -19.50 20.98 3.51
N LEU A 470 -18.93 19.79 3.29
CA LEU A 470 -17.48 19.59 3.25
C LEU A 470 -16.88 20.07 1.92
N SER A 471 -15.73 20.73 2.01
CA SER A 471 -14.90 21.03 0.84
C SER A 471 -14.48 19.76 0.10
N ILE A 472 -14.17 19.88 -1.20
CA ILE A 472 -13.85 18.75 -2.09
C ILE A 472 -12.72 17.88 -1.51
N GLN A 473 -11.63 18.50 -1.03
CA GLN A 473 -10.50 17.79 -0.43
C GLN A 473 -10.90 16.98 0.80
N LYS A 474 -11.70 17.56 1.71
CA LYS A 474 -12.18 16.87 2.92
C LYS A 474 -13.14 15.74 2.57
N ARG A 475 -13.96 15.90 1.52
CA ARG A 475 -14.85 14.84 1.02
C ARG A 475 -14.06 13.66 0.46
N TRP A 476 -12.99 13.91 -0.27
CA TRP A 476 -12.11 12.86 -0.80
C TRP A 476 -11.33 12.14 0.30
N CYS A 477 -10.82 12.87 1.29
CA CYS A 477 -10.17 12.29 2.46
C CYS A 477 -11.14 11.44 3.30
N PHE A 478 -12.34 11.95 3.57
CA PHE A 478 -13.38 11.17 4.27
C PHE A 478 -13.73 9.88 3.50
N ARG A 479 -13.88 9.97 2.17
CA ARG A 479 -14.13 8.80 1.32
C ARG A 479 -12.95 7.82 1.37
N PHE A 480 -11.70 8.29 1.38
CA PHE A 480 -10.52 7.43 1.50
C PHE A 480 -10.56 6.63 2.79
N VAL A 481 -10.82 7.29 3.93
CA VAL A 481 -10.96 6.61 5.22
C VAL A 481 -12.08 5.58 5.18
N TYR A 482 -13.24 5.95 4.64
CA TYR A 482 -14.42 5.10 4.64
C TYR A 482 -14.32 3.91 3.68
N SER A 483 -13.76 4.10 2.49
CA SER A 483 -13.76 3.09 1.40
C SER A 483 -12.45 2.33 1.25
N VAL A 484 -11.34 2.84 1.80
CA VAL A 484 -10.02 2.18 1.78
C VAL A 484 -9.62 1.77 3.18
N ILE A 485 -9.43 2.71 4.11
CA ILE A 485 -8.86 2.39 5.44
C ILE A 485 -9.75 1.41 6.21
N LEU A 486 -11.07 1.63 6.24
CA LEU A 486 -11.96 0.77 7.04
C LEU A 486 -12.06 -0.68 6.52
N PRO A 487 -12.26 -0.94 5.21
CA PRO A 487 -12.25 -2.31 4.69
C PRO A 487 -10.86 -2.96 4.71
N THR A 488 -9.78 -2.19 4.49
CA THR A 488 -8.42 -2.74 4.57
C THR A 488 -8.05 -3.13 5.99
N ALA A 489 -8.44 -2.32 6.98
CA ALA A 489 -8.28 -2.67 8.39
C ALA A 489 -9.08 -3.92 8.78
N LEU A 490 -10.22 -4.20 8.12
CA LEU A 490 -10.98 -5.44 8.33
C LEU A 490 -10.25 -6.67 7.77
N VAL A 491 -9.58 -6.56 6.62
CA VAL A 491 -8.76 -7.65 6.07
C VAL A 491 -7.53 -7.88 6.94
N LEU A 492 -6.85 -6.80 7.33
CA LEU A 492 -5.65 -6.88 8.16
C LEU A 492 -5.96 -7.34 9.58
N SER A 493 -7.13 -7.03 10.13
CA SER A 493 -7.50 -7.48 11.47
C SER A 493 -7.56 -9.00 11.59
N PHE A 494 -7.93 -9.71 10.53
CA PHE A 494 -7.90 -11.17 10.48
C PHE A 494 -6.49 -11.73 10.65
N ILE A 495 -5.49 -11.12 10.00
CA ILE A 495 -4.08 -11.53 10.13
C ILE A 495 -3.56 -11.15 11.52
N VAL A 496 -3.81 -9.92 11.96
CA VAL A 496 -3.35 -9.42 13.26
C VAL A 496 -3.94 -10.23 14.41
N SER A 497 -5.23 -10.61 14.36
CA SER A 497 -5.86 -11.39 15.41
C SER A 497 -5.27 -12.79 15.54
N ILE A 498 -4.91 -13.44 14.42
CA ILE A 498 -4.23 -14.75 14.45
C ILE A 498 -2.83 -14.59 15.04
N LEU A 499 -2.05 -13.61 14.58
CA LEU A 499 -0.69 -13.38 15.05
C LEU A 499 -0.65 -13.04 16.54
N TRP A 500 -1.58 -12.20 17.01
CA TRP A 500 -1.66 -11.82 18.41
C TRP A 500 -2.13 -12.99 19.28
N ALA A 501 -3.14 -13.75 18.84
CA ALA A 501 -3.55 -14.96 19.56
C ALA A 501 -2.43 -16.02 19.61
N ALA A 502 -1.62 -16.12 18.56
CA ALA A 502 -0.48 -17.04 18.52
C ALA A 502 0.60 -16.63 19.53
N ASP A 503 0.79 -15.33 19.75
CA ASP A 503 1.76 -14.80 20.71
C ASP A 503 1.46 -15.24 22.16
N VAL A 504 0.17 -15.36 22.53
CA VAL A 504 -0.25 -15.84 23.88
C VAL A 504 0.34 -17.22 24.24
N PHE A 505 0.60 -18.06 23.23
CA PHE A 505 1.25 -19.36 23.37
C PHE A 505 2.62 -19.44 22.69
N ASN A 506 3.25 -18.30 22.38
CA ASN A 506 4.55 -18.21 21.71
C ASN A 506 4.62 -18.95 20.36
N LEU A 507 3.51 -18.97 19.61
CA LEU A 507 3.38 -19.58 18.27
C LEU A 507 3.55 -18.56 17.13
N GLY A 508 3.93 -17.32 17.43
CA GLY A 508 3.93 -16.19 16.49
C GLY A 508 4.74 -16.45 15.21
N GLU A 509 5.92 -17.07 15.31
CA GLU A 509 6.75 -17.38 14.14
C GLU A 509 6.11 -18.42 13.21
N VAL A 510 5.55 -19.50 13.77
CA VAL A 510 4.83 -20.51 12.98
C VAL A 510 3.64 -19.90 12.28
N SER A 511 2.85 -19.10 12.98
CA SER A 511 1.70 -18.43 12.38
C SER A 511 2.12 -17.46 11.27
N LYS A 512 3.21 -16.69 11.45
CA LYS A 512 3.77 -15.82 10.39
C LYS A 512 4.19 -16.62 9.17
N ASN A 513 4.85 -17.76 9.38
CA ASN A 513 5.27 -18.64 8.29
C ASN A 513 4.08 -19.23 7.56
N LEU A 514 3.04 -19.67 8.29
CA LEU A 514 1.81 -20.22 7.70
C LEU A 514 1.11 -19.25 6.73
N PHE A 515 1.12 -17.94 7.02
CA PHE A 515 0.58 -16.94 6.09
C PHE A 515 1.42 -16.69 4.84
N LYS A 516 2.74 -16.92 4.94
CA LYS A 516 3.71 -16.73 3.85
C LYS A 516 3.89 -17.97 3.00
N ILE A 517 3.56 -19.16 3.52
CA ILE A 517 3.62 -20.40 2.76
C ILE A 517 2.69 -20.30 1.54
N ASN A 518 3.22 -20.69 0.39
CA ASN A 518 2.46 -20.81 -0.85
C ASN A 518 1.66 -22.12 -0.78
N PHE A 519 0.36 -22.03 -0.47
CA PHE A 519 -0.58 -23.17 -0.44
C PHE A 519 -0.69 -23.84 -1.80
N ILE A 520 -0.60 -23.04 -2.86
CA ILE A 520 -0.48 -23.51 -4.23
C ILE A 520 0.89 -23.05 -4.71
N ASN A 521 1.77 -23.98 -5.05
CA ASN A 521 3.11 -23.70 -5.56
C ASN A 521 3.32 -24.43 -6.90
N SER A 522 2.78 -23.85 -7.97
CA SER A 522 2.98 -24.35 -9.33
C SER A 522 3.97 -23.46 -10.07
N LYS A 523 4.61 -23.96 -11.14
CA LYS A 523 5.52 -23.17 -11.98
C LYS A 523 4.87 -21.91 -12.58
N ASN A 524 3.55 -21.91 -12.74
CA ASN A 524 2.80 -20.84 -13.39
C ASN A 524 1.99 -19.96 -12.44
N PHE A 525 1.79 -20.37 -11.19
CA PHE A 525 0.89 -19.70 -10.24
C PHE A 525 1.25 -20.05 -8.81
N LYS A 526 1.44 -19.03 -7.97
CA LYS A 526 1.67 -19.19 -6.53
C LYS A 526 0.67 -18.40 -5.72
N VAL A 527 0.10 -19.04 -4.68
CA VAL A 527 -0.90 -18.40 -3.81
C VAL A 527 -0.53 -18.61 -2.36
N SER A 528 -0.32 -17.49 -1.68
CA SER A 528 -0.29 -17.41 -0.21
C SER A 528 -1.49 -16.62 0.30
N ILE A 529 -1.88 -16.85 1.56
CA ILE A 529 -2.94 -16.06 2.21
C ILE A 529 -2.53 -14.59 2.27
N TYR A 530 -1.25 -14.30 2.47
CA TYR A 530 -0.70 -12.96 2.46
C TYR A 530 -0.88 -12.27 1.09
N ALA A 531 -0.57 -12.96 -0.02
CA ALA A 531 -0.75 -12.42 -1.37
C ALA A 531 -2.24 -12.13 -1.67
N LEU A 532 -3.15 -13.05 -1.29
CA LEU A 532 -4.59 -12.84 -1.44
C LEU A 532 -5.09 -11.62 -0.66
N ALA A 533 -4.64 -11.47 0.60
CA ALA A 533 -4.99 -10.31 1.42
C ALA A 533 -4.53 -9.00 0.77
N LEU A 534 -3.32 -8.96 0.21
CA LEU A 534 -2.80 -7.79 -0.52
C LEU A 534 -3.62 -7.47 -1.78
N VAL A 535 -4.01 -8.46 -2.57
CA VAL A 535 -4.85 -8.27 -3.76
C VAL A 535 -6.20 -7.65 -3.39
N VAL A 536 -6.83 -8.14 -2.32
CA VAL A 536 -8.10 -7.60 -1.80
C VAL A 536 -7.93 -6.17 -1.26
N VAL A 537 -6.84 -5.90 -0.54
CA VAL A 537 -6.50 -4.55 -0.06
C VAL A 537 -6.32 -3.57 -1.23
N MET A 538 -5.61 -4.00 -2.27
CA MET A 538 -5.41 -3.21 -3.49
C MET A 538 -6.73 -2.95 -4.22
N TRP A 539 -7.65 -3.91 -4.25
CA TRP A 539 -8.97 -3.69 -4.85
C TRP A 539 -9.72 -2.50 -4.23
N PHE A 540 -9.68 -2.35 -2.90
CA PHE A 540 -10.28 -1.19 -2.22
C PHE A 540 -9.61 0.13 -2.63
N LEU A 541 -8.28 0.14 -2.71
CA LEU A 541 -7.51 1.31 -3.14
C LEU A 541 -7.84 1.72 -4.58
N PHE A 542 -7.82 0.77 -5.52
CA PHE A 542 -8.11 1.03 -6.93
C PHE A 542 -9.58 1.44 -7.16
N ASN A 543 -10.53 0.88 -6.40
CA ASN A 543 -11.92 1.33 -6.42
C ASN A 543 -12.06 2.78 -5.94
N TYR A 544 -11.30 3.19 -4.92
CA TYR A 544 -11.25 4.59 -4.48
C TYR A 544 -10.63 5.51 -5.54
N ILE A 545 -9.51 5.11 -6.14
CA ILE A 545 -8.85 5.86 -7.22
C ILE A 545 -9.85 6.05 -8.37
N ASN A 546 -10.50 4.98 -8.83
CA ASN A 546 -11.51 5.04 -9.89
C ASN A 546 -12.62 6.07 -9.58
N LYS A 547 -13.24 5.99 -8.40
CA LYS A 547 -14.31 6.92 -7.99
C LYS A 547 -13.81 8.37 -7.88
N THR A 548 -12.59 8.57 -7.41
CA THR A 548 -12.01 9.91 -7.21
C THR A 548 -11.62 10.55 -8.53
N VAL A 549 -10.99 9.79 -9.44
CA VAL A 549 -10.67 10.27 -10.78
C VAL A 549 -11.95 10.55 -11.56
N ARG A 550 -12.99 9.72 -11.47
CA ARG A 550 -14.31 9.97 -12.08
C ARG A 550 -14.89 11.32 -11.63
N ASP A 551 -14.86 11.61 -10.33
CA ASP A 551 -15.34 12.89 -9.80
C ASP A 551 -14.44 14.06 -10.22
N GLY A 552 -13.11 13.87 -10.21
CA GLY A 552 -12.14 14.88 -10.66
C GLY A 552 -12.30 15.26 -12.13
N VAL A 553 -12.50 14.27 -13.01
CA VAL A 553 -12.75 14.48 -14.45
C VAL A 553 -14.03 15.29 -14.67
N LYS A 554 -15.11 14.95 -13.94
CA LYS A 554 -16.36 15.71 -14.04
C LYS A 554 -16.19 17.16 -13.60
N LEU A 555 -15.52 17.38 -12.46
CA LEU A 555 -15.27 18.73 -11.94
C LEU A 555 -14.41 19.55 -12.90
N TYR A 556 -13.36 18.95 -13.47
CA TYR A 556 -12.48 19.62 -14.43
C TYR A 556 -13.22 20.01 -15.72
N LEU A 557 -14.00 19.10 -16.29
CA LEU A 557 -14.74 19.37 -17.53
C LEU A 557 -15.88 20.37 -17.31
N GLN A 558 -16.59 20.29 -16.19
CA GLN A 558 -17.64 21.26 -15.84
C GLN A 558 -17.09 22.68 -15.65
N ALA A 559 -15.85 22.81 -15.15
CA ALA A 559 -15.21 24.11 -14.99
C ALA A 559 -14.77 24.74 -16.33
N LYS A 560 -14.57 23.93 -17.38
CA LYS A 560 -14.05 24.39 -18.67
C LYS A 560 -15.13 24.58 -19.73
N ASP A 561 -16.02 23.59 -19.91
CA ASP A 561 -17.07 23.58 -20.93
C ASP A 561 -18.37 22.95 -20.37
N PRO A 562 -19.29 23.73 -19.78
CA PRO A 562 -20.51 23.21 -19.14
C PRO A 562 -21.43 22.45 -20.10
N ASP A 563 -21.61 22.96 -21.32
CA ASP A 563 -22.59 22.45 -22.28
C ASP A 563 -22.19 21.11 -22.89
N THR A 564 -20.89 20.83 -23.01
CA THR A 564 -20.36 19.57 -23.57
C THR A 564 -19.76 18.64 -22.52
N ALA A 565 -19.72 19.06 -21.25
CA ALA A 565 -19.11 18.28 -20.17
C ALA A 565 -19.76 16.90 -19.98
N ALA A 566 -21.09 16.80 -20.13
CA ALA A 566 -21.81 15.56 -19.93
C ALA A 566 -21.38 14.47 -20.93
N SER A 567 -21.34 14.78 -22.22
CA SER A 567 -20.96 13.82 -23.27
C SER A 567 -19.46 13.50 -23.25
N ARG A 568 -18.59 14.51 -23.10
CA ARG A 568 -17.14 14.32 -23.06
C ARG A 568 -16.67 13.56 -21.81
N SER A 569 -17.33 13.77 -20.67
CA SER A 569 -16.95 13.10 -19.43
C SER A 569 -17.19 11.60 -19.48
N VAL A 570 -18.27 11.12 -20.12
CA VAL A 570 -18.60 9.69 -20.19
C VAL A 570 -17.49 8.90 -20.87
N MET A 571 -17.01 9.36 -22.04
CA MET A 571 -15.92 8.71 -22.76
C MET A 571 -14.63 8.66 -21.92
N LEU A 572 -14.20 9.80 -21.37
CA LEU A 572 -12.96 9.89 -20.62
C LEU A 572 -13.00 9.04 -19.34
N ILE A 573 -14.14 9.04 -18.64
CA ILE A 573 -14.36 8.21 -17.46
C ILE A 573 -14.25 6.71 -17.79
N ASN A 574 -14.82 6.27 -18.92
CA ASN A 574 -14.75 4.86 -19.32
C ASN A 574 -13.31 4.44 -19.65
N VAL A 575 -12.55 5.28 -20.37
CA VAL A 575 -11.14 5.02 -20.66
C VAL A 575 -10.32 4.93 -19.37
N VAL A 576 -10.48 5.90 -18.47
CA VAL A 576 -9.82 5.88 -17.16
C VAL A 576 -10.19 4.62 -16.38
N GLN A 577 -11.44 4.17 -16.44
CA GLN A 577 -11.88 2.95 -15.76
C GLN A 577 -11.18 1.71 -16.27
N VAL A 578 -11.04 1.56 -17.58
CA VAL A 578 -10.30 0.46 -18.19
C VAL A 578 -8.84 0.50 -17.76
N VAL A 579 -8.21 1.69 -17.75
CA VAL A 579 -6.81 1.84 -17.33
C VAL A 579 -6.62 1.50 -15.85
N VAL A 580 -7.47 2.03 -14.97
CA VAL A 580 -7.36 1.82 -13.51
C VAL A 580 -7.60 0.35 -13.15
N TRP A 581 -8.65 -0.29 -13.70
CA TRP A 581 -8.90 -1.71 -13.44
C TRP A 581 -7.90 -2.63 -14.13
N GLY A 582 -7.42 -2.26 -15.33
CA GLY A 582 -6.33 -2.95 -16.01
C GLY A 582 -5.03 -2.93 -15.20
N ALA A 583 -4.67 -1.77 -14.62
CA ALA A 583 -3.52 -1.65 -13.74
C ALA A 583 -3.67 -2.49 -12.46
N TRP A 584 -4.85 -2.47 -11.82
CA TRP A 584 -5.13 -3.35 -10.68
C TRP A 584 -4.96 -4.83 -11.03
N LEU A 585 -5.50 -5.25 -12.18
CA LEU A 585 -5.39 -6.62 -12.67
C LEU A 585 -3.93 -7.00 -12.89
N LEU A 586 -3.15 -6.22 -13.64
CA LEU A 586 -1.74 -6.51 -13.89
C LEU A 586 -0.90 -6.60 -12.61
N ILE A 587 -1.11 -5.67 -11.66
CA ILE A 587 -0.42 -5.70 -10.36
C ILE A 587 -0.84 -6.93 -9.55
N SER A 588 -2.12 -7.29 -9.58
CA SER A 588 -2.63 -8.47 -8.87
C SER A 588 -2.05 -9.78 -9.44
N LEU A 589 -1.93 -9.90 -10.76
CA LEU A 589 -1.33 -11.05 -11.42
C LEU A 589 0.18 -11.14 -11.09
N ASN A 590 0.88 -10.01 -10.98
CA ASN A 590 2.28 -10.00 -10.54
C ASN A 590 2.44 -10.44 -9.07
N MET A 591 1.54 -9.98 -8.18
CA MET A 591 1.55 -10.39 -6.75
C MET A 591 1.26 -11.87 -6.54
N LEU A 592 0.51 -12.49 -7.45
CA LEU A 592 0.24 -13.93 -7.46
C LEU A 592 1.32 -14.73 -8.21
N GLU A 593 2.44 -14.08 -8.55
CA GLU A 593 3.58 -14.63 -9.29
C GLU A 593 3.15 -15.45 -10.52
N ILE A 594 2.13 -14.98 -11.25
CA ILE A 594 1.67 -15.70 -12.43
C ILE A 594 2.73 -15.55 -13.53
N SER A 595 3.04 -16.63 -14.25
CA SER A 595 4.18 -16.63 -15.18
C SER A 595 4.10 -15.48 -16.20
N SER A 596 5.18 -14.71 -16.33
CA SER A 596 5.18 -13.53 -17.20
C SER A 596 4.99 -13.87 -18.68
N THR A 597 5.23 -15.13 -19.08
CA THR A 597 5.11 -15.60 -20.47
C THR A 597 3.69 -15.46 -21.02
N TRP A 598 2.66 -15.94 -20.31
CA TRP A 598 1.27 -15.83 -20.82
C TRP A 598 0.78 -14.38 -20.79
N LEU A 599 1.23 -13.58 -19.81
CA LEU A 599 0.96 -12.14 -19.76
C LEU A 599 1.48 -11.45 -21.02
N ILE A 600 2.72 -11.73 -21.41
CA ILE A 600 3.32 -11.19 -22.64
C ILE A 600 2.52 -11.62 -23.87
N VAL A 601 2.10 -12.89 -23.96
CA VAL A 601 1.30 -13.39 -25.09
C VAL A 601 -0.05 -12.69 -25.17
N VAL A 602 -0.79 -12.60 -24.05
CA VAL A 602 -2.10 -11.95 -24.00
C VAL A 602 -1.99 -10.45 -24.25
N SER A 603 -1.02 -9.78 -23.63
CA SER A 603 -0.73 -8.36 -23.88
C SER A 603 -0.31 -8.11 -25.33
N GLY A 604 0.47 -8.99 -25.94
CA GLY A 604 0.84 -8.93 -27.35
C GLY A 604 -0.37 -9.06 -28.27
N GLY A 605 -1.26 -10.01 -28.00
CA GLY A 605 -2.53 -10.18 -28.72
C GLY A 605 -3.46 -8.97 -28.58
N LEU A 606 -3.66 -8.47 -27.35
CA LEU A 606 -4.45 -7.27 -27.05
C LEU A 606 -3.87 -6.03 -27.74
N SER A 607 -2.56 -5.81 -27.65
CA SER A 607 -1.88 -4.69 -28.31
C SER A 607 -2.06 -4.74 -29.82
N THR A 608 -1.95 -5.92 -30.42
CA THR A 608 -2.16 -6.12 -31.86
C THR A 608 -3.61 -5.84 -32.25
N GLY A 609 -4.59 -6.36 -31.50
CA GLY A 609 -6.01 -6.11 -31.74
C GLY A 609 -6.39 -4.63 -31.61
N ILE A 610 -5.87 -3.94 -30.58
CA ILE A 610 -6.07 -2.48 -30.41
C ILE A 610 -5.41 -1.72 -31.56
N GLY A 611 -4.20 -2.11 -31.98
CA GLY A 611 -3.51 -1.50 -33.12
C GLY A 611 -4.30 -1.60 -34.42
N PHE A 612 -4.87 -2.78 -34.71
CA PHE A 612 -5.75 -2.96 -35.86
C PHE A 612 -7.04 -2.13 -35.77
N ALA A 613 -7.68 -2.08 -34.60
CA ALA A 613 -8.88 -1.28 -34.39
C ALA A 613 -8.63 0.24 -34.51
N MET A 614 -7.42 0.69 -34.15
CA MET A 614 -7.02 2.10 -34.25
C MET A 614 -6.46 2.50 -35.62
N LYS A 615 -6.28 1.56 -36.56
CA LYS A 615 -5.65 1.79 -37.87
C LYS A 615 -6.28 2.98 -38.59
N ASP A 616 -7.59 2.96 -38.80
CA ASP A 616 -8.30 3.99 -39.59
C ASP A 616 -8.30 5.36 -38.89
N ILE A 617 -8.27 5.36 -37.55
CA ILE A 617 -8.21 6.60 -36.76
C ILE A 617 -6.83 7.25 -36.92
N LEU A 618 -5.75 6.46 -36.78
CA LEU A 618 -4.39 6.95 -36.94
C LEU A 618 -4.13 7.43 -38.37
N GLU A 619 -4.69 6.72 -39.35
CA GLU A 619 -4.63 7.10 -40.76
C GLU A 619 -5.28 8.48 -41.01
N ASN A 620 -6.49 8.69 -40.47
CA ASN A 620 -7.16 10.00 -40.55
C ASN A 620 -6.37 11.13 -39.88
N ILE A 621 -5.75 10.87 -38.71
CA ILE A 621 -4.91 11.86 -38.02
C ILE A 621 -3.68 12.22 -38.85
N TYR A 622 -3.00 11.21 -39.40
CA TYR A 622 -1.83 11.42 -40.24
C TYR A 622 -2.15 12.28 -41.47
N TYR A 623 -3.23 11.96 -42.19
CA TYR A 623 -3.67 12.77 -43.33
C TYR A 623 -4.15 14.16 -42.92
N GLY A 624 -4.79 14.30 -41.76
CA GLY A 624 -5.16 15.61 -41.21
C GLY A 624 -3.95 16.51 -41.00
N ILE A 625 -2.89 15.99 -40.35
CA ILE A 625 -1.62 16.71 -40.17
C ILE A 625 -1.01 17.04 -41.55
N SER A 626 -1.03 16.10 -42.50
CA SER A 626 -0.51 16.35 -43.84
C SER A 626 -1.30 17.42 -44.63
N LEU A 627 -2.61 17.52 -44.43
CA LEU A 627 -3.45 18.54 -45.05
C LEU A 627 -3.14 19.91 -44.44
N MET A 628 -3.10 19.99 -43.09
CA MET A 628 -2.72 21.19 -42.34
C MET A 628 -1.31 21.70 -42.68
N ALA A 629 -0.39 20.80 -43.05
CA ALA A 629 0.98 21.14 -43.45
C ALA A 629 1.08 21.94 -44.77
N GLY A 630 -0.04 22.21 -45.45
CA GLY A 630 -0.10 23.18 -46.56
C GLY A 630 -0.56 22.64 -47.91
N ARG A 631 -1.13 21.42 -47.97
CA ARG A 631 -1.72 20.89 -49.22
C ARG A 631 -3.03 21.58 -49.58
N ILE A 632 -3.82 21.95 -48.57
CA ILE A 632 -5.06 22.71 -48.66
C ILE A 632 -5.03 23.75 -47.55
N LYS A 633 -5.52 24.95 -47.83
CA LYS A 633 -5.68 26.02 -46.83
C LYS A 633 -7.15 26.24 -46.52
N VAL A 634 -7.43 26.67 -45.30
CA VAL A 634 -8.75 27.20 -44.96
C VAL A 634 -9.03 28.41 -45.86
N GLY A 635 -10.18 28.41 -46.54
CA GLY A 635 -10.54 29.37 -47.57
C GLY A 635 -10.27 28.90 -49.01
N ASP A 636 -9.57 27.78 -49.23
CA ASP A 636 -9.44 27.22 -50.58
C ASP A 636 -10.80 26.72 -51.09
N TYR A 637 -11.06 26.97 -52.37
CA TYR A 637 -12.21 26.46 -53.10
C TYR A 637 -11.82 25.16 -53.80
N ILE A 638 -12.49 24.06 -53.44
CA ILE A 638 -12.14 22.73 -53.90
C ILE A 638 -13.36 21.99 -54.47
N ILE A 639 -13.09 21.06 -55.38
CA ILE A 639 -14.07 20.12 -55.91
C ILE A 639 -13.66 18.72 -55.48
N CYS A 640 -14.51 18.07 -54.69
CA CYS A 640 -14.30 16.70 -54.22
C CYS A 640 -15.61 15.92 -54.36
N ASP A 641 -15.55 14.74 -54.99
CA ASP A 641 -16.71 13.85 -55.15
C ASP A 641 -17.93 14.52 -55.83
N GLY A 642 -17.67 15.46 -56.76
CA GLY A 642 -18.72 16.22 -57.45
C GLY A 642 -19.25 17.42 -56.67
N VAL A 643 -18.90 17.57 -55.40
CA VAL A 643 -19.29 18.72 -54.57
C VAL A 643 -18.28 19.85 -54.71
N ARG A 644 -18.78 21.06 -55.03
CA ARG A 644 -18.00 22.31 -55.05
C ARG A 644 -18.22 23.05 -53.73
N GLY A 645 -17.15 23.54 -53.11
CA GLY A 645 -17.28 24.31 -51.88
C GLY A 645 -15.97 24.88 -51.34
N ILE A 646 -16.09 25.71 -50.30
CA ILE A 646 -14.98 26.39 -49.63
C ILE A 646 -14.60 25.60 -48.38
N VAL A 647 -13.30 25.39 -48.18
CA VAL A 647 -12.80 24.75 -46.94
C VAL A 647 -12.97 25.69 -45.76
N SER A 648 -13.88 25.35 -44.83
CA SER A 648 -14.18 26.18 -43.66
C SER A 648 -13.26 25.89 -42.47
N SER A 649 -12.92 24.62 -42.24
CA SER A 649 -11.94 24.25 -41.22
C SER A 649 -11.31 22.89 -41.51
N ILE A 650 -10.08 22.71 -41.05
CA ILE A 650 -9.36 21.44 -41.10
C ILE A 650 -9.13 21.00 -39.65
N SER A 651 -9.67 19.85 -39.27
CA SER A 651 -9.48 19.21 -37.96
C SER A 651 -8.58 17.97 -38.10
N TYR A 652 -8.15 17.39 -36.98
CA TYR A 652 -7.28 16.22 -37.00
C TYR A 652 -7.90 15.01 -37.73
N THR A 653 -9.22 14.83 -37.66
CA THR A 653 -9.91 13.66 -38.24
C THR A 653 -10.72 13.97 -39.48
N SER A 654 -11.14 15.22 -39.66
CA SER A 654 -12.03 15.62 -40.74
C SER A 654 -11.76 17.04 -41.23
N THR A 655 -12.12 17.30 -42.48
CA THR A 655 -12.12 18.62 -43.11
C THR A 655 -13.56 19.01 -43.40
N LEU A 656 -13.96 20.20 -42.97
CA LEU A 656 -15.29 20.75 -43.21
C LEU A 656 -15.26 21.60 -44.48
N ILE A 657 -16.18 21.33 -45.39
CA ILE A 657 -16.39 22.08 -46.63
C ILE A 657 -17.79 22.68 -46.59
N GLU A 658 -17.88 23.97 -46.80
CA GLU A 658 -19.14 24.68 -47.01
C GLU A 658 -19.47 24.61 -48.51
N ALA A 659 -20.50 23.83 -48.84
CA ALA A 659 -20.95 23.65 -50.21
C ALA A 659 -21.73 24.86 -50.72
N THR A 660 -21.86 24.98 -52.04
CA THR A 660 -22.55 26.11 -52.69
C THR A 660 -24.04 26.19 -52.38
N ASP A 661 -24.63 25.11 -51.88
CA ASP A 661 -26.03 25.04 -51.42
C ASP A 661 -26.21 25.45 -49.95
N GLY A 662 -25.12 25.83 -49.27
CA GLY A 662 -25.11 26.24 -47.86
C GLY A 662 -24.96 25.10 -46.85
N ALA A 663 -24.83 23.84 -47.31
CA ALA A 663 -24.57 22.72 -46.42
C ALA A 663 -23.10 22.67 -45.95
N VAL A 664 -22.87 22.33 -44.69
CA VAL A 664 -21.53 22.03 -44.17
C VAL A 664 -21.30 20.52 -44.21
N ILE A 665 -20.41 20.08 -45.09
CA ILE A 665 -20.12 18.66 -45.29
C ILE A 665 -18.79 18.33 -44.61
N ALA A 666 -18.80 17.30 -43.78
CA ALA A 666 -17.62 16.80 -43.09
C ALA A 666 -17.02 15.61 -43.85
N PHE A 667 -15.88 15.84 -44.50
CA PHE A 667 -15.10 14.78 -45.13
C PHE A 667 -14.08 14.21 -44.15
N GLN A 668 -13.98 12.89 -44.05
CA GLN A 668 -12.87 12.26 -43.34
C GLN A 668 -11.55 12.58 -44.08
N ASN A 669 -10.49 12.88 -43.35
CA ASN A 669 -9.22 13.28 -43.95
C ASN A 669 -8.64 12.20 -44.84
N SER A 670 -8.81 10.91 -44.49
CA SER A 670 -8.38 9.79 -45.34
C SER A 670 -9.15 9.73 -46.66
N GLN A 671 -10.45 10.00 -46.65
CA GLN A 671 -11.26 10.01 -47.86
C GLN A 671 -10.86 11.17 -48.77
N LEU A 672 -10.67 12.36 -48.22
CA LEU A 672 -10.24 13.54 -48.98
C LEU A 672 -8.83 13.38 -49.56
N PHE A 673 -7.93 12.72 -48.84
CA PHE A 673 -6.55 12.50 -49.28
C PHE A 673 -6.41 11.36 -50.29
N THR A 674 -7.19 10.29 -50.12
CA THR A 674 -7.15 9.11 -51.00
C THR A 674 -7.87 9.36 -52.32
N LYS A 675 -8.97 10.13 -52.29
CA LYS A 675 -9.66 10.55 -53.51
C LYS A 675 -8.94 11.75 -54.13
N ASN A 676 -8.97 11.84 -55.46
CA ASN A 676 -8.50 13.02 -56.16
C ASN A 676 -9.46 14.20 -55.90
N TYR A 677 -8.92 15.32 -55.43
CA TYR A 677 -9.64 16.59 -55.33
C TYR A 677 -9.02 17.62 -56.28
N LYS A 678 -9.84 18.53 -56.81
CA LYS A 678 -9.38 19.66 -57.61
C LYS A 678 -9.31 20.90 -56.73
N ASN A 679 -8.14 21.51 -56.57
CA ASN A 679 -8.01 22.81 -55.91
C ASN A 679 -8.09 23.91 -56.97
N MET A 680 -9.20 24.65 -56.95
CA MET A 680 -9.54 25.64 -57.97
C MET A 680 -8.86 26.98 -57.69
N THR A 681 -8.57 27.29 -56.42
CA THR A 681 -7.95 28.56 -56.02
C THR A 681 -6.45 28.60 -56.29
N LYS A 682 -5.78 27.43 -56.27
CA LYS A 682 -4.33 27.33 -56.42
C LYS A 682 -3.81 27.78 -57.80
N ASN A 683 -4.66 27.72 -58.85
CA ASN A 683 -4.34 28.22 -60.18
C ASN A 683 -4.82 29.68 -60.37
N HIS A 684 -4.27 30.61 -59.57
CA HIS A 684 -4.56 32.05 -59.66
C HIS A 684 -6.02 32.46 -59.39
N GLY A 685 -6.90 31.54 -58.96
CA GLY A 685 -8.30 31.82 -58.65
C GLY A 685 -9.26 31.94 -59.85
N TYR A 686 -8.82 31.57 -61.06
CA TYR A 686 -9.66 31.59 -62.26
C TYR A 686 -9.81 30.19 -62.84
N GLU A 687 -11.01 29.86 -63.32
CA GLU A 687 -11.29 28.64 -64.07
C GLU A 687 -11.69 28.96 -65.52
N LEU A 688 -11.41 28.03 -66.41
CA LEU A 688 -11.86 28.10 -67.80
C LEU A 688 -13.27 27.51 -67.88
N ASP A 689 -14.25 28.38 -68.06
CA ASP A 689 -15.62 27.98 -68.30
C ASP A 689 -15.92 27.81 -69.80
N GLY A 690 -16.81 26.87 -70.11
CA GLY A 690 -17.10 26.44 -71.48
C GLY A 690 -18.59 26.46 -71.79
N MET A 691 -19.08 27.54 -72.40
CA MET A 691 -20.48 27.73 -72.76
C MET A 691 -20.77 27.37 -74.21
N GLN A 692 -22.03 27.09 -74.54
CA GLN A 692 -22.46 26.74 -75.90
C GLN A 692 -23.64 27.60 -76.32
N VAL A 693 -23.62 28.05 -77.57
CA VAL A 693 -24.73 28.78 -78.18
C VAL A 693 -24.94 28.30 -79.62
N GLY A 694 -26.19 28.07 -80.00
CA GLY A 694 -26.57 27.68 -81.35
C GLY A 694 -26.96 28.90 -82.18
N ILE A 695 -26.47 28.98 -83.42
CA ILE A 695 -26.83 30.02 -84.40
C ILE A 695 -27.41 29.38 -85.68
N ALA A 696 -28.21 30.12 -86.44
CA ALA A 696 -28.87 29.59 -87.63
C ALA A 696 -27.87 29.19 -88.72
N TYR A 697 -28.23 28.17 -89.51
CA TYR A 697 -27.48 27.80 -90.70
C TYR A 697 -27.52 28.94 -91.73
N GLY A 698 -26.36 29.29 -92.30
CA GLY A 698 -26.23 30.41 -93.24
C GLY A 698 -25.70 31.71 -92.62
N SER A 699 -25.60 31.81 -91.29
CA SER A 699 -24.96 32.95 -90.63
C SER A 699 -23.45 33.04 -90.92
N ASN A 700 -22.93 34.25 -91.04
CA ASN A 700 -21.50 34.49 -91.29
C ASN A 700 -20.64 34.17 -90.05
N LEU A 701 -20.13 32.95 -89.98
CA LEU A 701 -19.39 32.44 -88.81
C LEU A 701 -18.19 33.30 -88.39
N LYS A 702 -17.51 33.97 -89.33
CA LYS A 702 -16.35 34.81 -88.97
C LYS A 702 -16.81 36.06 -88.22
N GLU A 703 -17.87 36.68 -88.70
CA GLU A 703 -18.46 37.90 -88.13
C GLU A 703 -19.09 37.62 -86.76
N VAL A 704 -19.89 36.56 -86.64
CA VAL A 704 -20.50 36.16 -85.36
C VAL A 704 -19.45 35.88 -84.29
N LYS A 705 -18.36 35.18 -84.63
CA LYS A 705 -17.26 34.91 -83.69
C LYS A 705 -16.62 36.19 -83.19
N GLN A 706 -16.34 37.14 -84.09
CA GLN A 706 -15.69 38.40 -83.74
C GLN A 706 -16.58 39.24 -82.83
N LEU A 707 -17.87 39.36 -83.16
CA LEU A 707 -18.86 40.07 -82.34
C LEU A 707 -18.97 39.50 -80.92
N LEU A 708 -19.03 38.17 -80.79
CA LEU A 708 -19.09 37.51 -79.48
C LEU A 708 -17.79 37.68 -78.69
N ILE A 709 -16.61 37.60 -79.35
CA ILE A 709 -15.33 37.83 -78.69
C ILE A 709 -15.25 39.26 -78.15
N ASP A 710 -15.64 40.25 -78.96
CA ASP A 710 -15.57 41.67 -78.61
C ASP A 710 -16.54 42.04 -77.48
N ALA A 711 -17.77 41.51 -77.51
CA ALA A 711 -18.77 41.74 -76.48
C ALA A 711 -18.39 41.09 -75.15
N ILE A 712 -18.01 39.81 -75.17
CA ILE A 712 -17.68 39.06 -73.95
C ILE A 712 -16.38 39.59 -73.30
N SER A 713 -15.40 40.02 -74.10
CA SER A 713 -14.13 40.55 -73.58
C SER A 713 -14.28 41.89 -72.84
N GLN A 714 -15.40 42.60 -73.00
CA GLN A 714 -15.69 43.85 -72.29
C GLN A 714 -16.33 43.64 -70.92
N LEU A 715 -16.81 42.43 -70.61
CA LEU A 715 -17.49 42.15 -69.36
C LEU A 715 -16.53 42.21 -68.15
N PRO A 716 -16.96 42.75 -67.00
CA PRO A 716 -16.12 42.89 -65.81
C PRO A 716 -15.77 41.55 -65.14
N CYS A 717 -16.54 40.49 -65.41
CA CYS A 717 -16.33 39.15 -64.86
C CYS A 717 -15.24 38.34 -65.61
N VAL A 718 -14.81 38.81 -66.78
CA VAL A 718 -13.84 38.13 -67.66
C VAL A 718 -12.42 38.62 -67.37
N ARG A 719 -11.47 37.67 -67.30
CA ARG A 719 -10.07 37.99 -67.04
C ARG A 719 -9.43 38.73 -68.23
N LYS A 720 -9.09 40.01 -68.04
CA LYS A 720 -8.51 40.89 -69.09
C LYS A 720 -7.27 40.35 -69.81
N ASN A 721 -6.44 39.55 -69.15
CA ASN A 721 -5.21 39.00 -69.74
C ASN A 721 -5.44 37.71 -70.57
N ASN A 722 -6.66 37.18 -70.58
CA ASN A 722 -7.04 35.96 -71.28
C ASN A 722 -8.37 36.20 -72.01
N PRO A 723 -8.34 36.70 -73.26
CA PRO A 723 -9.55 37.04 -74.00
C PRO A 723 -10.43 35.81 -74.26
N ALA A 724 -11.73 36.04 -74.46
CA ALA A 724 -12.67 34.98 -74.80
C ALA A 724 -12.29 34.31 -76.13
N SER A 725 -12.50 33.00 -76.23
CA SER A 725 -12.26 32.24 -77.45
C SER A 725 -13.56 31.60 -77.93
N VAL A 726 -13.93 31.84 -79.19
CA VAL A 726 -15.16 31.30 -79.79
C VAL A 726 -14.81 30.39 -80.96
N GLY A 727 -15.11 29.10 -80.79
CA GLY A 727 -14.92 28.05 -81.80
C GLY A 727 -16.25 27.54 -82.35
N VAL A 728 -16.23 26.90 -83.51
CA VAL A 728 -17.37 26.06 -83.95
C VAL A 728 -17.17 24.70 -83.32
N LYS A 729 -18.17 24.20 -82.61
CA LYS A 729 -18.13 22.91 -81.92
C LYS A 729 -18.65 21.78 -82.80
N SER A 730 -19.84 21.97 -83.35
CA SER A 730 -20.56 20.97 -84.13
C SER A 730 -21.58 21.63 -85.05
N PHE A 731 -21.97 20.90 -86.09
CA PHE A 731 -23.11 21.21 -86.95
C PHE A 731 -24.25 20.29 -86.49
N ASP A 732 -25.22 20.83 -85.75
CA ASP A 732 -26.32 20.06 -85.13
C ASP A 732 -27.61 20.18 -85.97
N ASP A 733 -28.64 19.40 -85.67
CA ASP A 733 -29.84 19.21 -86.53
C ASP A 733 -30.56 20.49 -86.96
N SER A 734 -30.46 21.59 -86.19
CA SER A 734 -31.18 22.84 -86.45
C SER A 734 -30.31 24.10 -86.30
N CYS A 735 -29.05 23.97 -85.88
CA CYS A 735 -28.14 25.09 -85.66
C CYS A 735 -26.68 24.72 -85.87
N VAL A 736 -25.84 25.73 -86.08
CA VAL A 736 -24.39 25.62 -85.91
C VAL A 736 -24.08 25.94 -84.45
N THR A 737 -23.55 24.98 -83.69
CA THR A 737 -23.21 25.18 -82.28
C THR A 737 -21.81 25.76 -82.14
N LEU A 738 -21.74 26.94 -81.52
CA LEU A 738 -20.50 27.59 -81.13
C LEU A 738 -20.15 27.20 -79.69
N GLN A 739 -18.87 26.94 -79.44
CA GLN A 739 -18.31 26.76 -78.11
C GLN A 739 -17.51 28.00 -77.73
N ILE A 740 -17.84 28.56 -76.57
CA ILE A 740 -17.25 29.77 -76.03
C ILE A 740 -16.44 29.36 -74.81
N TYR A 741 -15.17 29.74 -74.77
CA TYR A 741 -14.25 29.50 -73.67
C TYR A 741 -13.85 30.83 -73.02
N VAL A 742 -14.09 30.97 -71.72
CA VAL A 742 -13.85 32.22 -70.98
C VAL A 742 -13.21 31.91 -69.63
N TRP A 743 -12.21 32.71 -69.23
CA TRP A 743 -11.63 32.61 -67.89
C TRP A 743 -12.40 33.50 -66.92
N VAL A 744 -13.07 32.87 -65.95
CA VAL A 744 -13.89 33.53 -64.93
C VAL A 744 -13.36 33.22 -63.51
N SER A 745 -13.66 34.09 -62.55
CA SER A 745 -13.29 33.86 -61.15
C SER A 745 -14.07 32.69 -60.56
N VAL A 746 -13.37 31.77 -59.91
CA VAL A 746 -13.95 30.54 -59.32
C VAL A 746 -15.04 30.86 -58.28
N LEU A 747 -14.87 31.94 -57.52
CA LEU A 747 -15.80 32.32 -56.45
C LEU A 747 -17.13 32.86 -56.98
N THR A 748 -17.12 33.45 -58.17
CA THR A 748 -18.29 34.09 -58.78
C THR A 748 -18.73 33.39 -60.06
N HIS A 749 -18.32 32.13 -60.25
CA HIS A 749 -18.56 31.34 -61.47
C HIS A 749 -20.02 31.39 -61.92
N PHE A 750 -20.97 31.01 -61.05
CA PHE A 750 -22.40 31.04 -61.37
C PHE A 750 -22.94 32.43 -61.77
N ALA A 751 -22.46 33.49 -61.13
CA ALA A 751 -22.88 34.85 -61.46
C ALA A 751 -22.27 35.32 -62.79
N ALA A 752 -21.02 34.93 -63.06
CA ALA A 752 -20.34 35.22 -64.31
C ALA A 752 -20.99 34.48 -65.49
N ASP A 753 -21.39 33.22 -65.29
CA ASP A 753 -22.08 32.41 -66.31
C ASP A 753 -23.39 33.05 -66.75
N SER A 754 -24.22 33.49 -65.81
CA SER A 754 -25.48 34.20 -66.12
C SER A 754 -25.20 35.47 -66.93
N MET A 755 -24.25 36.29 -66.47
CA MET A 755 -23.90 37.57 -67.11
C MET A 755 -23.36 37.37 -68.54
N ILE A 756 -22.55 36.34 -68.77
CA ILE A 756 -22.00 36.04 -70.10
C ILE A 756 -23.11 35.52 -71.02
N MET A 757 -24.00 34.65 -70.53
CA MET A 757 -25.12 34.13 -71.32
C MET A 757 -26.10 35.24 -71.74
N GLU A 758 -26.43 36.16 -70.82
CA GLU A 758 -27.22 37.36 -71.10
C GLU A 758 -26.55 38.23 -72.17
N CYS A 759 -25.25 38.49 -72.03
CA CYS A 759 -24.48 39.26 -73.01
C CYS A 759 -24.46 38.60 -74.40
N ILE A 760 -24.31 37.27 -74.47
CA ILE A 760 -24.37 36.52 -75.73
C ILE A 760 -25.75 36.72 -76.40
N TYR A 761 -26.82 36.55 -75.63
CA TYR A 761 -28.18 36.69 -76.14
C TYR A 761 -28.46 38.10 -76.66
N GLU A 762 -28.10 39.14 -75.90
CA GLU A 762 -28.26 40.54 -76.31
C GLU A 762 -27.43 40.87 -77.56
N THR A 763 -26.18 40.39 -77.63
CA THR A 763 -25.28 40.65 -78.75
C THR A 763 -25.77 40.01 -80.05
N LEU A 764 -26.27 38.77 -80.00
CA LEU A 764 -26.81 38.08 -81.18
C LEU A 764 -28.08 38.78 -81.69
N ASN A 765 -28.98 39.17 -80.78
CA ASN A 765 -30.22 39.88 -81.15
C ASN A 765 -29.94 41.27 -81.73
N ALA A 766 -29.01 42.04 -81.16
CA ALA A 766 -28.67 43.38 -81.64
C ALA A 766 -28.08 43.39 -83.06
N ASN A 767 -27.47 42.27 -83.49
CA ASN A 767 -26.84 42.11 -84.81
C ASN A 767 -27.70 41.28 -85.79
N ASN A 768 -28.98 41.05 -85.47
CA ASN A 768 -29.92 40.25 -86.29
C ASN A 768 -29.42 38.82 -86.61
N ILE A 769 -28.68 38.20 -85.69
CA ILE A 769 -28.24 36.82 -85.82
C ILE A 769 -29.30 35.92 -85.16
N GLU A 770 -29.98 35.12 -85.97
CA GLU A 770 -31.05 34.24 -85.51
C GLU A 770 -30.52 33.09 -84.63
N ILE A 771 -31.11 32.93 -83.45
CA ILE A 771 -30.99 31.73 -82.62
C ILE A 771 -32.17 30.83 -83.02
N PRO A 772 -31.93 29.76 -83.81
CA PRO A 772 -33.00 29.04 -84.47
C PRO A 772 -33.79 28.19 -83.48
N PHE A 773 -35.11 28.19 -83.63
CA PHE A 773 -35.94 27.11 -83.08
C PHE A 773 -35.65 25.79 -83.81
N PRO A 774 -36.05 24.63 -83.25
CA PRO A 774 -35.93 23.34 -83.94
C PRO A 774 -36.55 23.39 -85.34
N GLN A 775 -35.72 23.21 -86.36
CA GLN A 775 -36.10 23.29 -87.77
C GLN A 775 -36.63 21.94 -88.27
N ARG A 776 -37.65 21.96 -89.12
CA ARG A 776 -38.19 20.76 -89.76
C ARG A 776 -38.52 21.04 -91.21
N GLU A 777 -38.00 20.22 -92.10
CA GLU A 777 -38.43 20.19 -93.49
C GLU A 777 -39.64 19.25 -93.62
N ILE A 778 -40.79 19.79 -94.02
CA ILE A 778 -42.04 19.02 -94.18
C ILE A 778 -42.35 18.92 -95.67
N THR A 779 -42.11 17.74 -96.26
CA THR A 779 -42.54 17.46 -97.64
C THR A 779 -43.97 16.92 -97.65
N ILE A 780 -44.93 17.77 -98.01
CA ILE A 780 -46.35 17.35 -98.15
C ILE A 780 -46.53 16.66 -99.50
N LYS A 781 -46.65 15.33 -99.51
CA LYS A 781 -47.01 14.55 -100.71
C LYS A 781 -48.54 14.45 -100.80
N LYS A 782 -49.14 14.78 -101.95
CA LYS A 782 -50.56 14.49 -102.20
C LYS A 782 -50.72 12.97 -102.35
N ALA A 783 -51.67 12.39 -101.60
CA ALA A 783 -52.08 11.01 -101.79
C ALA A 783 -52.88 10.89 -103.10
N GLU A 784 -52.52 9.92 -103.95
CA GLU A 784 -53.29 9.55 -105.15
C GLU A 784 -54.61 8.86 -104.80
#